data_AF-S5XS13-F1
#
_entry.id   AF-S5XS13-F1
#
_cell.length_a   1.000
_cell.length_b   1.000
_cell.length_c   1.000
_cell.angle_alpha   90.00
_cell.angle_beta   90.00
_cell.angle_gamma   90.00
#
_symmetry.space_group_name_H-M   'P 1'
#
loop_
_entity.id
_entity.type
_entity.pdbx_description
1 polymer ?
#
loop_
_entity_poly.entity_id
_entity_poly.type
_entity_poly.pdbx_seq_one_letter_code
_entity_poly.pdbx_strand_id
1 'polypeptide(L)'
;MPAPTFKLPVSGSAPNQYATETAFDSAVNAALGALWTDVITNGGKSFSTRANAVAAGQAGLPVALGLIYTRENSSLVVRGPGQTADDPLFATYPNWGVVSRIDPAIAMRDAGLMTLANVAGTADALTAELPQAAKQNGVTATSSSSVVEIIPALSNTGGAEPTLSIDGGAPVLIRSETNGVLAAGQLAAGRSYLLRRRGPYWRVISGAVALVDLLAARSDRIVGNVNMGTVTLETIAGSGDAITASVPSLLTGIGVVAANLRRIRFAPIATNSGAVTINIDGQGAQILRDANGQTLAAGFLVAGRYYEAVKVNTLWRLVAGEVSKTDLSAEVATVNAELRSGRVWQYASNGLTIDGANPPTGTQCIDVTKSVGTESAKWVRASAPSDGVVTDTLRRDGTGNQWWRRASSSQVLRDDMYDGAVKRVVANNLRPSGITVPAGAKVLVITKGNAPGEAIWATIGRLPDLPETDEYAKDLDAKWWILRWSSEWVARDHPTFAQMQAALATVSGSGSGGGYTPPEPLPASATLLPRRVGGVTQLVGDAGIGAAARYTVGGDGAWHWLPSRVAIVMVLGQSNAAVSEMEGPPLYIPAKTPDFVMMSNDGVGELGALRGWNGQIPSASITGFVPAAITGVQSSAEALASASNALDPRGAGMIYAGSHGRGGAGFTATDPNFAIWKVLPSGAPAPQRIRMIEWVTAVMTHAAVPPTEIVIAFTHGETNRRDPWATYTADGLGYMADIEADLAFTGLPVVWLVDIPGGTTAMSAFGSDWQVKYALRELMRQARLAGHKVVDVGPRYHLPMGTARGGTQDHIHTSYLSQVRLREMDAFAYRNHVAGLPWWCAFPKGERAAGLGNKVILAVESLTPIMIDRDMVPRDPHFGFSLSNDSATITGVEQTGDREITLSLSGTPNSSARLQYVYRRPNAGEIDTRYVTAAGSIREVWQGTGPITGLPVYRPMHSFEVPIA
;
A
#
# COMPACT_ATOMS: atom_id res chain seq x y z
N MET A 1 13.99 -50.37 29.43
CA MET A 1 15.06 -50.19 28.43
C MET A 1 16.40 -50.26 29.16
N PRO A 2 17.39 -51.06 28.68
CA PRO A 2 18.72 -51.08 29.27
C PRO A 2 19.38 -49.71 29.15
N ALA A 3 20.24 -49.35 30.12
CA ALA A 3 20.97 -48.10 30.05
C ALA A 3 21.88 -48.08 28.82
N PRO A 4 21.95 -46.97 28.06
CA PRO A 4 22.94 -46.83 27.01
C PRO A 4 24.34 -46.94 27.62
N THR A 5 25.24 -47.66 26.95
CA THR A 5 26.65 -47.74 27.37
C THR A 5 27.50 -46.90 26.44
N PHE A 6 28.44 -46.16 27.03
CA PHE A 6 29.41 -45.35 26.31
C PHE A 6 30.74 -46.10 26.29
N LYS A 7 31.35 -46.24 25.11
CA LYS A 7 32.70 -46.81 24.96
C LYS A 7 33.59 -45.74 24.33
N LEU A 8 34.59 -45.27 25.05
CA LEU A 8 35.61 -44.43 24.44
C LEU A 8 36.60 -45.31 23.66
N PRO A 9 37.03 -44.90 22.45
CA PRO A 9 38.17 -45.52 21.81
C PRO A 9 39.41 -45.25 22.67
N VAL A 10 40.02 -46.33 23.18
CA VAL A 10 41.18 -46.25 24.09
C VAL A 10 42.37 -45.71 23.31
N SER A 11 42.86 -44.52 23.65
CA SER A 11 44.03 -43.92 23.02
C SER A 11 44.88 -43.13 24.01
N GLY A 12 45.38 -43.81 25.05
CA GLY A 12 46.54 -43.37 25.83
C GLY A 12 46.31 -43.24 27.34
N SER A 13 47.30 -42.66 28.02
CA SER A 13 47.25 -42.37 29.46
C SER A 13 46.42 -41.10 29.71
N ALA A 14 45.26 -41.24 30.35
CA ALA A 14 44.36 -40.14 30.66
C ALA A 14 45.04 -39.11 31.61
N PRO A 15 45.03 -37.80 31.30
CA PRO A 15 45.73 -36.78 32.09
C PRO A 15 44.90 -36.22 33.26
N ASN A 16 43.98 -36.99 33.85
CA ASN A 16 43.08 -36.51 34.90
C ASN A 16 42.96 -37.54 36.06
N GLN A 17 42.12 -37.24 37.05
CA GLN A 17 41.97 -37.93 38.36
C GLN A 17 41.77 -39.47 38.35
N TYR A 18 41.73 -40.10 37.17
CA TYR A 18 41.57 -41.54 36.99
C TYR A 18 42.85 -42.15 36.43
N ALA A 19 43.34 -43.21 37.07
CA ALA A 19 44.63 -43.83 36.72
C ALA A 19 44.67 -44.51 35.33
N THR A 20 43.51 -44.75 34.70
CA THR A 20 43.39 -45.33 33.34
C THR A 20 42.12 -44.82 32.64
N GLU A 21 42.11 -44.82 31.30
CA GLU A 21 40.89 -44.55 30.50
C GLU A 21 39.77 -45.56 30.81
N THR A 22 40.11 -46.81 31.13
CA THR A 22 39.14 -47.83 31.57
C THR A 22 38.45 -47.46 32.88
N ALA A 23 39.17 -46.86 33.82
CA ALA A 23 38.59 -46.39 35.08
C ALA A 23 37.66 -45.18 34.84
N PHE A 24 38.01 -44.30 33.91
CA PHE A 24 37.15 -43.19 33.50
C PHE A 24 35.87 -43.69 32.79
N ASP A 25 36.00 -44.59 31.82
CA ASP A 25 34.86 -45.22 31.13
C ASP A 25 33.93 -45.95 32.10
N SER A 26 34.48 -46.64 33.09
CA SER A 26 33.67 -47.32 34.13
C SER A 26 32.91 -46.32 34.99
N ALA A 27 33.53 -45.20 35.37
CA ALA A 27 32.89 -44.14 36.14
C ALA A 27 31.79 -43.41 35.34
N VAL A 28 32.02 -43.13 34.06
CA VAL A 28 31.02 -42.52 33.16
C VAL A 28 29.83 -43.45 32.97
N ASN A 29 30.05 -44.73 32.70
CA ASN A 29 28.98 -45.71 32.56
C ASN A 29 28.18 -45.92 33.86
N ALA A 30 28.85 -45.89 35.01
CA ALA A 30 28.18 -45.95 36.31
C ALA A 30 27.30 -44.70 36.55
N ALA A 31 27.81 -43.50 36.25
CA ALA A 31 27.06 -42.26 36.37
C ALA A 31 25.87 -42.20 35.39
N LEU A 32 26.08 -42.63 34.14
CA LEU A 32 25.02 -42.73 33.14
C LEU A 32 23.97 -43.77 33.52
N GLY A 33 24.39 -44.92 34.07
CA GLY A 33 23.48 -45.94 34.59
C GLY A 33 22.64 -45.43 35.76
N ALA A 34 23.26 -44.66 36.67
CA ALA A 34 22.55 -44.01 37.78
C ALA A 34 21.54 -42.96 37.28
N LEU A 35 21.95 -42.08 36.36
CA LEU A 35 21.08 -41.07 35.74
C LEU A 35 19.93 -41.73 34.96
N TRP A 36 20.21 -42.77 34.18
CA TRP A 36 19.20 -43.49 33.42
C TRP A 36 18.18 -44.17 34.33
N THR A 37 18.65 -44.77 35.43
CA THR A 37 17.79 -45.36 36.45
C THR A 37 16.94 -44.28 37.11
N ASP A 38 17.51 -43.13 37.42
CA ASP A 38 16.79 -41.99 38.00
C ASP A 38 15.72 -41.45 37.04
N VAL A 39 16.05 -41.26 35.76
CA VAL A 39 15.10 -40.82 34.72
C VAL A 39 13.97 -41.84 34.51
N ILE A 40 14.26 -43.14 34.50
CA ILE A 40 13.22 -44.17 34.38
C ILE A 40 12.36 -44.24 35.65
N THR A 41 12.96 -44.02 36.81
CA THR A 41 12.27 -44.09 38.11
C THR A 41 11.37 -42.86 38.32
N ASN A 42 11.83 -41.68 37.91
CA ASN A 42 11.17 -40.40 38.14
C ASN A 42 10.43 -39.86 36.89
N GLY A 43 10.55 -40.50 35.73
CA GLY A 43 9.83 -40.13 34.52
C GLY A 43 8.34 -40.48 34.60
N GLY A 44 7.49 -39.61 34.04
CA GLY A 44 6.02 -39.76 34.08
C GLY A 44 5.54 -41.15 33.68
N LYS A 45 4.55 -41.68 34.40
CA LYS A 45 4.01 -43.03 34.20
C LYS A 45 2.64 -42.98 33.52
N SER A 46 2.43 -43.89 32.57
CA SER A 46 1.13 -44.12 31.93
C SER A 46 0.67 -45.55 32.17
N PHE A 47 -0.57 -45.72 32.60
CA PHE A 47 -1.19 -47.01 32.88
C PHE A 47 -2.40 -47.24 31.97
N SER A 48 -2.51 -48.45 31.43
CA SER A 48 -3.63 -48.83 30.56
C SER A 48 -4.97 -48.97 31.29
N THR A 49 -4.97 -49.05 32.62
CA THR A 49 -6.17 -49.04 33.47
C THR A 49 -5.86 -48.40 34.84
N ARG A 50 -6.90 -47.95 35.56
CA ARG A 50 -6.82 -47.56 36.98
C ARG A 50 -6.25 -48.70 37.85
N ALA A 51 -6.72 -49.93 37.61
CA ALA A 51 -6.29 -51.11 38.38
C ALA A 51 -4.78 -51.36 38.24
N ASN A 52 -4.21 -51.14 37.04
CA ASN A 52 -2.77 -51.29 36.80
C ASN A 52 -1.95 -50.24 37.58
N ALA A 53 -2.47 -49.02 37.72
CA ALA A 53 -1.82 -47.99 38.54
C ALA A 53 -1.88 -48.32 40.04
N VAL A 54 -3.00 -48.89 40.52
CA VAL A 54 -3.11 -49.36 41.91
C VAL A 54 -2.16 -50.55 42.15
N ALA A 55 -2.07 -51.48 41.20
CA ALA A 55 -1.23 -52.67 41.29
C ALA A 55 0.28 -52.34 41.27
N ALA A 56 0.70 -51.22 40.65
CA ALA A 56 2.06 -50.70 40.77
C ALA A 56 2.43 -50.31 42.22
N GLY A 57 1.42 -50.13 43.08
CA GLY A 57 1.58 -49.84 44.49
C GLY A 57 1.99 -48.40 44.76
N GLN A 58 1.67 -47.93 45.96
CA GLN A 58 1.97 -46.55 46.36
C GLN A 58 3.47 -46.24 46.38
N ALA A 59 4.30 -47.21 46.78
CA ALA A 59 5.76 -47.08 46.75
C ALA A 59 6.33 -46.99 45.33
N GLY A 60 5.64 -47.56 44.33
CA GLY A 60 6.02 -47.48 42.91
C GLY A 60 5.59 -46.18 42.22
N LEU A 61 4.87 -45.30 42.94
CA LEU A 61 4.35 -44.03 42.45
C LEU A 61 4.82 -42.87 43.34
N PRO A 62 6.13 -42.56 43.38
CA PRO A 62 6.66 -41.48 44.20
C PRO A 62 6.22 -40.11 43.69
N VAL A 63 6.15 -39.13 44.59
CA VAL A 63 5.74 -37.74 44.27
C VAL A 63 6.59 -37.08 43.18
N ALA A 64 7.85 -37.54 43.02
CA ALA A 64 8.78 -37.06 42.01
C ALA A 64 8.29 -37.27 40.57
N LEU A 65 7.32 -38.18 40.34
CA LEU A 65 6.69 -38.39 39.05
C LEU A 65 5.88 -37.17 38.56
N GLY A 66 5.43 -36.28 39.47
CA GLY A 66 4.64 -35.10 39.15
C GLY A 66 3.20 -35.39 38.72
N LEU A 67 3.00 -36.05 37.58
CA LEU A 67 1.69 -36.47 37.07
C LEU A 67 1.76 -37.90 36.53
N ILE A 68 0.66 -38.64 36.65
CA ILE A 68 0.49 -39.94 36.00
C ILE A 68 -0.80 -39.96 35.17
N TYR A 69 -0.84 -40.83 34.18
CA TYR A 69 -1.97 -40.99 33.28
C TYR A 69 -2.57 -42.39 33.45
N THR A 70 -3.88 -42.47 33.61
CA THR A 70 -4.64 -43.74 33.59
C THR A 70 -5.70 -43.67 32.50
N ARG A 71 -5.94 -44.79 31.80
CA ARG A 71 -7.16 -44.93 30.99
C ARG A 71 -8.27 -45.50 31.85
N GLU A 72 -9.38 -44.78 31.97
CA GLU A 72 -10.51 -45.18 32.82
C GLU A 72 -11.78 -45.07 32.01
N ASN A 73 -12.42 -46.21 31.75
CA ASN A 73 -13.54 -46.30 30.82
C ASN A 73 -13.14 -45.68 29.45
N SER A 74 -13.90 -44.67 29.00
CA SER A 74 -13.62 -43.93 27.76
C SER A 74 -12.67 -42.75 27.94
N SER A 75 -12.28 -42.36 29.17
CA SER A 75 -11.49 -41.15 29.41
C SER A 75 -10.00 -41.43 29.64
N LEU A 76 -9.16 -40.49 29.21
CA LEU A 76 -7.80 -40.35 29.71
C LEU A 76 -7.84 -39.50 30.97
N VAL A 77 -7.38 -40.06 32.08
CA VAL A 77 -7.45 -39.43 33.40
C VAL A 77 -6.04 -39.03 33.82
N VAL A 78 -5.85 -37.74 34.09
CA VAL A 78 -4.61 -37.16 34.60
C VAL A 78 -4.72 -37.13 36.12
N ARG A 79 -3.72 -37.67 36.83
CA ARG A 79 -3.71 -37.78 38.29
C ARG A 79 -2.47 -37.12 38.87
N GLY A 80 -2.61 -36.52 40.05
CA GLY A 80 -1.54 -35.76 40.71
C GLY A 80 -1.33 -36.17 42.17
N PRO A 81 -0.09 -36.09 42.68
CA PRO A 81 0.22 -36.43 44.07
C PRO A 81 -0.42 -35.39 45.00
N GLY A 82 -1.09 -35.85 46.05
CA GLY A 82 -1.77 -34.99 47.02
C GLY A 82 -3.19 -34.56 46.64
N GLN A 83 -3.70 -34.93 45.46
CA GLN A 83 -5.12 -34.76 45.16
C GLN A 83 -5.94 -35.79 45.92
N THR A 84 -6.86 -35.32 46.76
CA THR A 84 -7.67 -36.17 47.66
C THR A 84 -9.16 -36.12 47.37
N ALA A 85 -9.62 -35.17 46.54
CA ALA A 85 -11.05 -34.85 46.39
C ALA A 85 -11.81 -35.77 45.42
N ASP A 86 -11.22 -36.18 44.30
CA ASP A 86 -11.86 -37.06 43.30
C ASP A 86 -11.05 -38.37 43.10
N ASP A 87 -11.67 -39.49 43.49
CA ASP A 87 -11.22 -40.87 43.25
C ASP A 87 -9.71 -41.11 43.44
N PRO A 88 -9.14 -40.92 44.65
CA PRO A 88 -7.72 -41.21 44.88
C PRO A 88 -7.39 -42.69 44.69
N LEU A 89 -6.22 -42.99 44.11
CA LEU A 89 -5.74 -44.37 43.98
C LEU A 89 -5.42 -44.98 45.35
N PHE A 90 -4.98 -44.15 46.32
CA PHE A 90 -4.59 -44.59 47.66
C PHE A 90 -5.18 -43.71 48.76
N ALA A 91 -5.50 -44.31 49.91
CA ALA A 91 -6.09 -43.62 51.06
C ALA A 91 -5.09 -42.70 51.80
N THR A 92 -3.79 -42.96 51.67
CA THR A 92 -2.70 -42.20 52.32
C THR A 92 -1.89 -41.42 51.29
N TYR A 93 -1.05 -40.48 51.75
CA TYR A 93 -0.20 -39.69 50.87
C TYR A 93 1.03 -40.49 50.37
N PRO A 94 1.38 -40.43 49.06
CA PRO A 94 0.68 -39.70 48.00
C PRO A 94 -0.58 -40.42 47.53
N ASN A 95 -1.71 -39.69 47.49
CA ASN A 95 -3.04 -40.25 47.25
C ASN A 95 -3.37 -40.49 45.77
N TRP A 96 -2.79 -39.69 44.85
CA TRP A 96 -2.99 -39.78 43.41
C TRP A 96 -4.45 -39.65 42.93
N GLY A 97 -5.16 -38.64 43.42
CA GLY A 97 -6.49 -38.26 42.92
C GLY A 97 -6.47 -37.63 41.53
N VAL A 98 -7.67 -37.49 40.96
CA VAL A 98 -7.89 -36.98 39.61
C VAL A 98 -7.70 -35.47 39.55
N VAL A 99 -6.87 -35.02 38.62
CA VAL A 99 -6.65 -33.62 38.25
C VAL A 99 -7.52 -33.24 37.07
N SER A 100 -7.65 -34.13 36.08
CA SER A 100 -8.45 -33.90 34.88
C SER A 100 -8.93 -35.20 34.25
N ARG A 101 -10.12 -35.18 33.65
CA ARG A 101 -10.65 -36.26 32.81
C ARG A 101 -10.84 -35.71 31.40
N ILE A 102 -10.11 -36.25 30.45
CA ILE A 102 -10.22 -35.91 29.04
C ILE A 102 -11.07 -37.00 28.39
N ASP A 103 -12.28 -36.65 27.97
CA ASP A 103 -13.14 -37.52 27.16
C ASP A 103 -12.81 -37.31 25.68
N PRO A 104 -12.18 -38.30 25.00
CA PRO A 104 -11.87 -38.21 23.58
C PRO A 104 -13.11 -37.96 22.71
N ALA A 105 -14.28 -38.47 23.11
CA ALA A 105 -15.53 -38.26 22.38
C ALA A 105 -15.90 -36.76 22.37
N ILE A 106 -15.83 -36.11 23.54
CA ILE A 106 -16.14 -34.68 23.67
C ILE A 106 -15.09 -33.84 22.92
N ALA A 107 -13.80 -34.17 23.09
CA ALA A 107 -12.72 -33.47 22.41
C ALA A 107 -12.84 -33.55 20.88
N MET A 108 -13.10 -34.74 20.33
CA MET A 108 -13.30 -34.93 18.89
C MET A 108 -14.59 -34.26 18.40
N ARG A 109 -15.69 -34.35 19.14
CA ARG A 109 -17.00 -33.80 18.75
C ARG A 109 -17.01 -32.27 18.75
N ASP A 110 -16.36 -31.63 19.72
CA ASP A 110 -16.52 -30.19 19.97
C ASP A 110 -15.34 -29.34 19.47
N ALA A 111 -14.14 -29.93 19.38
CA ALA A 111 -12.93 -29.23 18.92
C ALA A 111 -12.31 -29.84 17.65
N GLY A 112 -12.65 -31.09 17.31
CA GLY A 112 -12.15 -31.76 16.12
C GLY A 112 -12.90 -31.38 14.84
N LEU A 113 -12.21 -31.52 13.70
CA LEU A 113 -12.83 -31.57 12.38
C LEU A 113 -13.20 -33.02 12.05
N MET A 114 -14.48 -33.29 11.80
CA MET A 114 -14.96 -34.61 11.41
C MET A 114 -15.36 -34.65 9.94
N THR A 115 -14.58 -35.35 9.10
CA THR A 115 -14.98 -35.63 7.72
C THR A 115 -16.10 -36.65 7.71
N LEU A 116 -17.28 -36.27 7.23
CA LEU A 116 -18.44 -37.14 7.21
C LEU A 116 -18.29 -38.22 6.15
N ALA A 117 -18.77 -39.42 6.48
CA ALA A 117 -18.82 -40.55 5.56
C ALA A 117 -20.18 -40.63 4.87
N ASN A 118 -20.25 -41.37 3.75
CA ASN A 118 -21.51 -41.72 3.07
C ASN A 118 -22.41 -40.51 2.77
N VAL A 119 -21.81 -39.38 2.37
CA VAL A 119 -22.55 -38.17 1.99
C VAL A 119 -23.38 -38.46 0.73
N ALA A 120 -24.69 -38.46 0.87
CA ALA A 120 -25.66 -38.84 -0.15
C ALA A 120 -26.89 -37.91 -0.12
N GLY A 121 -27.92 -38.24 -0.91
CA GLY A 121 -29.16 -37.47 -1.02
C GLY A 121 -29.15 -36.49 -2.20
N THR A 122 -30.09 -35.55 -2.18
CA THR A 122 -30.05 -34.41 -3.10
C THR A 122 -29.21 -33.31 -2.48
N ALA A 123 -28.74 -32.37 -3.30
CA ALA A 123 -27.97 -31.24 -2.79
C ALA A 123 -28.80 -30.25 -1.94
N ASP A 124 -30.13 -30.38 -1.97
CA ASP A 124 -31.04 -29.63 -1.08
C ASP A 124 -31.44 -30.46 0.16
N ALA A 125 -31.18 -31.78 0.18
CA ALA A 125 -31.48 -32.68 1.29
C ALA A 125 -30.37 -33.74 1.44
N LEU A 126 -29.27 -33.34 2.08
CA LEU A 126 -28.09 -34.16 2.28
C LEU A 126 -28.27 -35.08 3.50
N THR A 127 -27.79 -36.31 3.36
CA THR A 127 -27.64 -37.28 4.45
C THR A 127 -26.18 -37.70 4.54
N ALA A 128 -25.65 -37.90 5.74
CA ALA A 128 -24.29 -38.36 5.94
C ALA A 128 -24.18 -39.19 7.24
N GLU A 129 -23.01 -39.77 7.48
CA GLU A 129 -22.70 -40.54 8.68
C GLU A 129 -21.46 -39.97 9.38
N LEU A 130 -21.41 -40.09 10.71
CA LEU A 130 -20.16 -39.82 11.42
C LEU A 130 -19.09 -40.84 10.97
N PRO A 131 -17.82 -40.42 10.83
CA PRO A 131 -16.75 -41.34 10.45
C PRO A 131 -16.59 -42.45 11.49
N GLN A 132 -16.26 -43.67 11.03
CA GLN A 132 -16.15 -44.85 11.89
C GLN A 132 -15.17 -44.63 13.05
N ALA A 133 -14.08 -43.89 12.84
CA ALA A 133 -13.12 -43.53 13.88
C ALA A 133 -13.74 -42.66 14.99
N ALA A 134 -14.65 -41.73 14.66
CA ALA A 134 -15.36 -40.94 15.67
C ALA A 134 -16.33 -41.81 16.47
N LYS A 135 -17.06 -42.70 15.80
CA LYS A 135 -17.96 -43.67 16.45
C LYS A 135 -17.19 -44.60 17.40
N GLN A 136 -16.02 -45.09 16.99
CA GLN A 136 -15.13 -45.92 17.83
C GLN A 136 -14.60 -45.17 19.06
N ASN A 137 -14.43 -43.85 18.97
CA ASN A 137 -14.05 -42.99 20.09
C ASN A 137 -15.25 -42.52 20.93
N GLY A 138 -16.45 -43.06 20.71
CA GLY A 138 -17.64 -42.79 21.53
C GLY A 138 -18.49 -41.60 21.09
N VAL A 139 -18.23 -41.00 19.93
CA VAL A 139 -19.10 -39.94 19.37
C VAL A 139 -20.37 -40.57 18.81
N THR A 140 -21.50 -40.33 19.46
CA THR A 140 -22.82 -40.85 19.05
C THR A 140 -23.69 -39.82 18.34
N ALA A 141 -23.37 -38.52 18.48
CA ALA A 141 -24.06 -37.41 17.82
C ALA A 141 -23.16 -36.17 17.75
N THR A 142 -23.45 -35.26 16.83
CA THR A 142 -22.85 -33.91 16.79
C THR A 142 -23.39 -33.02 17.91
N SER A 143 -22.60 -32.05 18.36
CA SER A 143 -23.02 -31.02 19.32
C SER A 143 -23.37 -29.69 18.64
N SER A 144 -23.80 -28.72 19.44
CA SER A 144 -24.03 -27.33 19.01
C SER A 144 -22.76 -26.59 18.59
N SER A 145 -21.57 -27.16 18.78
CA SER A 145 -20.27 -26.57 18.41
C SER A 145 -19.47 -27.37 17.39
N SER A 146 -19.93 -28.57 17.00
CA SER A 146 -19.22 -29.45 16.08
C SER A 146 -18.85 -28.78 14.75
N VAL A 147 -17.69 -29.17 14.22
CA VAL A 147 -17.22 -28.80 12.88
C VAL A 147 -17.12 -30.08 12.05
N VAL A 148 -17.74 -30.07 10.87
CA VAL A 148 -17.78 -31.22 9.97
C VAL A 148 -17.33 -30.80 8.58
N GLU A 149 -16.71 -31.74 7.86
CA GLU A 149 -16.44 -31.59 6.43
C GLU A 149 -17.43 -32.44 5.63
N ILE A 150 -17.99 -31.86 4.57
CA ILE A 150 -18.83 -32.57 3.61
C ILE A 150 -18.34 -32.36 2.18
N ILE A 151 -18.56 -33.36 1.33
CA ILE A 151 -18.37 -33.28 -0.12
C ILE A 151 -19.72 -33.66 -0.77
N PRO A 152 -20.57 -32.70 -1.16
CA PRO A 152 -21.84 -32.99 -1.80
C PRO A 152 -21.65 -33.76 -3.11
N ALA A 153 -22.50 -34.75 -3.37
CA ALA A 153 -22.47 -35.48 -4.65
C ALA A 153 -23.13 -34.70 -5.80
N LEU A 154 -23.99 -33.73 -5.49
CA LEU A 154 -24.74 -32.90 -6.44
C LEU A 154 -24.67 -31.43 -6.02
N SER A 155 -24.96 -30.52 -6.95
CA SER A 155 -25.04 -29.08 -6.66
C SER A 155 -26.44 -28.66 -6.22
N ASN A 156 -26.56 -27.75 -5.24
CA ASN A 156 -27.85 -27.29 -4.72
C ASN A 156 -28.62 -26.48 -5.77
N THR A 157 -29.94 -26.66 -5.84
CA THR A 157 -30.74 -26.12 -6.95
C THR A 157 -31.31 -24.73 -6.64
N GLY A 158 -31.33 -24.34 -5.36
CA GLY A 158 -31.97 -23.11 -4.88
C GLY A 158 -33.49 -23.19 -4.79
N GLY A 159 -34.11 -24.34 -5.12
CA GLY A 159 -35.56 -24.55 -4.99
C GLY A 159 -36.02 -24.77 -3.54
N ALA A 160 -35.12 -25.25 -2.67
CA ALA A 160 -35.31 -25.34 -1.22
C ALA A 160 -33.98 -25.04 -0.52
N GLU A 161 -34.05 -24.63 0.76
CA GLU A 161 -32.84 -24.45 1.56
C GLU A 161 -32.16 -25.79 1.83
N PRO A 162 -30.86 -25.94 1.55
CA PRO A 162 -30.16 -27.19 1.78
C PRO A 162 -30.20 -27.63 3.24
N THR A 163 -30.42 -28.92 3.49
CA THR A 163 -30.37 -29.53 4.83
C THR A 163 -29.31 -30.63 4.90
N LEU A 164 -28.81 -30.91 6.10
CA LEU A 164 -27.91 -32.02 6.41
C LEU A 164 -28.44 -32.82 7.61
N SER A 165 -28.71 -34.09 7.40
CA SER A 165 -28.97 -35.10 8.44
C SER A 165 -27.72 -35.98 8.62
N ILE A 166 -27.32 -36.24 9.87
CA ILE A 166 -26.14 -37.06 10.21
C ILE A 166 -26.59 -38.25 11.04
N ASP A 167 -26.19 -39.47 10.65
CA ASP A 167 -26.55 -40.75 11.30
C ASP A 167 -28.07 -40.92 11.54
N GLY A 168 -28.88 -40.46 10.59
CA GLY A 168 -30.35 -40.54 10.68
C GLY A 168 -31.00 -39.55 11.64
N GLY A 169 -30.25 -38.58 12.17
CA GLY A 169 -30.78 -37.48 12.99
C GLY A 169 -31.69 -36.52 12.22
N ALA A 170 -32.34 -35.60 12.94
CA ALA A 170 -33.22 -34.61 12.30
C ALA A 170 -32.45 -33.75 11.27
N PRO A 171 -33.00 -33.49 10.06
CA PRO A 171 -32.38 -32.63 9.07
C PRO A 171 -32.19 -31.21 9.60
N VAL A 172 -31.02 -30.64 9.33
CA VAL A 172 -30.67 -29.29 9.80
C VAL A 172 -30.23 -28.42 8.64
N LEU A 173 -30.79 -27.21 8.54
CA LEU A 173 -30.51 -26.28 7.45
C LEU A 173 -29.02 -25.88 7.41
N ILE A 174 -28.52 -25.74 6.19
CA ILE A 174 -27.19 -25.22 5.88
C ILE A 174 -27.35 -23.76 5.42
N ARG A 175 -26.62 -22.86 6.06
CA ARG A 175 -26.61 -21.42 5.79
C ARG A 175 -25.25 -20.99 5.29
N SER A 176 -25.23 -19.90 4.52
CA SER A 176 -23.99 -19.19 4.16
C SER A 176 -23.25 -18.70 5.40
N GLU A 177 -22.00 -18.29 5.21
CA GLU A 177 -21.11 -17.71 6.22
C GLU A 177 -21.71 -16.48 6.92
N THR A 178 -22.59 -15.75 6.24
CA THR A 178 -23.32 -14.58 6.77
C THR A 178 -24.70 -14.91 7.35
N ASN A 179 -25.03 -16.21 7.49
CA ASN A 179 -26.34 -16.71 7.93
C ASN A 179 -27.49 -16.53 6.91
N GLY A 180 -27.20 -16.09 5.68
CA GLY A 180 -28.17 -16.01 4.60
C GLY A 180 -28.51 -17.36 3.97
N VAL A 181 -29.63 -17.40 3.24
CA VAL A 181 -30.02 -18.53 2.36
C VAL A 181 -28.93 -18.77 1.32
N LEU A 182 -28.62 -20.05 1.05
CA LEU A 182 -27.68 -20.41 0.00
C LEU A 182 -28.34 -20.28 -1.38
N ALA A 183 -27.71 -19.55 -2.29
CA ALA A 183 -28.10 -19.47 -3.69
C ALA A 183 -27.82 -20.80 -4.43
N ALA A 184 -28.50 -21.00 -5.56
CA ALA A 184 -28.28 -22.17 -6.42
C ALA A 184 -26.80 -22.30 -6.82
N GLY A 185 -26.25 -23.51 -6.72
CA GLY A 185 -24.87 -23.84 -7.06
C GLY A 185 -23.81 -23.46 -6.01
N GLN A 186 -24.18 -22.84 -4.89
CA GLN A 186 -23.22 -22.49 -3.84
C GLN A 186 -22.65 -23.69 -3.08
N LEU A 187 -23.44 -24.76 -2.92
CA LEU A 187 -22.94 -26.10 -2.61
C LEU A 187 -22.79 -26.85 -3.92
N ALA A 188 -21.57 -26.99 -4.41
CA ALA A 188 -21.25 -27.60 -5.68
C ALA A 188 -20.86 -29.07 -5.50
N ALA A 189 -21.27 -29.90 -6.46
CA ALA A 189 -20.89 -31.31 -6.52
C ALA A 189 -19.36 -31.49 -6.50
N GLY A 190 -18.88 -32.45 -5.70
CA GLY A 190 -17.47 -32.82 -5.60
C GLY A 190 -16.57 -31.82 -4.87
N ARG A 191 -17.15 -30.77 -4.28
CA ARG A 191 -16.39 -29.71 -3.57
C ARG A 191 -16.45 -29.92 -2.07
N SER A 192 -15.32 -29.79 -1.38
CA SER A 192 -15.27 -29.85 0.08
C SER A 192 -15.76 -28.54 0.72
N TYR A 193 -16.58 -28.69 1.75
CA TYR A 193 -17.10 -27.62 2.58
C TYR A 193 -16.91 -27.93 4.06
N LEU A 194 -16.42 -26.96 4.80
CA LEU A 194 -16.40 -27.00 6.27
C LEU A 194 -17.64 -26.32 6.80
N LEU A 195 -18.42 -27.06 7.59
CA LEU A 195 -19.62 -26.60 8.26
C LEU A 195 -19.41 -26.56 9.76
N ARG A 196 -19.79 -25.46 10.41
CA ARG A 196 -19.83 -25.36 11.86
C ARG A 196 -21.25 -25.29 12.36
N ARG A 197 -21.59 -26.10 13.37
CA ARG A 197 -22.89 -26.01 14.03
C ARG A 197 -23.01 -24.68 14.77
N ARG A 198 -24.11 -23.97 14.56
CA ARG A 198 -24.46 -22.71 15.25
C ARG A 198 -25.96 -22.71 15.58
N GLY A 199 -26.31 -23.24 16.75
CA GLY A 199 -27.70 -23.38 17.16
C GLY A 199 -28.46 -24.36 16.25
N PRO A 200 -29.61 -23.97 15.66
CA PRO A 200 -30.42 -24.86 14.84
C PRO A 200 -29.92 -25.02 13.40
N TYR A 201 -28.75 -24.48 13.04
CA TYR A 201 -28.24 -24.48 11.66
C TYR A 201 -26.78 -24.94 11.56
N TRP A 202 -26.39 -25.45 10.40
CA TRP A 202 -25.02 -25.58 9.93
C TRP A 202 -24.62 -24.31 9.19
N ARG A 203 -23.47 -23.72 9.51
CA ARG A 203 -22.94 -22.54 8.82
C ARG A 203 -21.70 -22.92 8.01
N VAL A 204 -21.68 -22.58 6.73
CA VAL A 204 -20.47 -22.69 5.90
C VAL A 204 -19.41 -21.74 6.47
N ILE A 205 -18.26 -22.28 6.85
CA ILE A 205 -17.11 -21.48 7.32
C ILE A 205 -15.92 -21.54 6.35
N SER A 206 -15.92 -22.52 5.44
CA SER A 206 -14.97 -22.62 4.33
C SER A 206 -15.57 -23.46 3.21
N GLY A 207 -15.22 -23.15 1.96
CA GLY A 207 -15.51 -23.95 0.78
C GLY A 207 -14.43 -23.69 -0.28
N ALA A 208 -13.99 -24.72 -1.00
CA ALA A 208 -12.97 -24.53 -2.02
C ALA A 208 -13.50 -23.62 -3.16
N VAL A 209 -12.66 -22.72 -3.68
CA VAL A 209 -12.95 -21.96 -4.91
C VAL A 209 -12.30 -22.70 -6.07
N ALA A 210 -13.07 -23.12 -7.08
CA ALA A 210 -12.46 -23.80 -8.22
C ALA A 210 -11.74 -22.79 -9.12
N LEU A 211 -10.69 -23.26 -9.83
CA LEU A 211 -9.97 -22.45 -10.80
C LEU A 211 -10.92 -21.81 -11.84
N VAL A 212 -11.98 -22.52 -12.24
CA VAL A 212 -12.99 -22.01 -13.17
C VAL A 212 -13.73 -20.78 -12.62
N ASP A 213 -14.03 -20.74 -11.32
CA ASP A 213 -14.69 -19.60 -10.67
C ASP A 213 -13.74 -18.39 -10.62
N LEU A 214 -12.45 -18.63 -10.35
CA LEU A 214 -11.42 -17.60 -10.39
C LEU A 214 -11.18 -17.08 -11.80
N LEU A 215 -11.23 -17.95 -12.82
CA LEU A 215 -11.10 -17.57 -14.22
C LEU A 215 -12.30 -16.76 -14.71
N ALA A 216 -13.52 -17.10 -14.29
CA ALA A 216 -14.72 -16.32 -14.58
C ALA A 216 -14.63 -14.92 -13.95
N ALA A 217 -14.33 -14.84 -12.65
CA ALA A 217 -14.16 -13.55 -11.96
C ALA A 217 -12.96 -12.73 -12.48
N ARG A 218 -11.91 -13.39 -12.99
CA ARG A 218 -10.80 -12.73 -13.67
C ARG A 218 -11.23 -12.21 -15.04
N SER A 219 -11.97 -12.99 -15.82
CA SER A 219 -12.51 -12.58 -17.12
C SER A 219 -13.39 -11.33 -16.99
N ASP A 220 -14.32 -11.32 -16.03
CA ASP A 220 -15.21 -10.17 -15.80
C ASP A 220 -14.43 -8.90 -15.44
N ARG A 221 -13.37 -9.04 -14.62
CA ARG A 221 -12.49 -7.93 -14.24
C ARG A 221 -11.62 -7.44 -15.37
N ILE A 222 -11.11 -8.35 -16.21
CA ILE A 222 -10.33 -8.00 -17.40
C ILE A 222 -11.23 -7.26 -18.39
N VAL A 223 -12.46 -7.72 -18.63
CA VAL A 223 -13.43 -7.02 -19.47
C VAL A 223 -13.71 -5.61 -18.93
N GLY A 224 -13.86 -5.45 -17.62
CA GLY A 224 -13.98 -4.15 -16.96
C GLY A 224 -12.76 -3.23 -17.17
N ASN A 225 -11.54 -3.77 -17.02
CA ASN A 225 -10.31 -2.99 -17.14
C ASN A 225 -9.93 -2.65 -18.60
N VAL A 226 -10.22 -3.53 -19.56
CA VAL A 226 -10.00 -3.28 -21.00
C VAL A 226 -10.97 -2.21 -21.53
N ASN A 227 -12.14 -2.04 -20.90
CA ASN A 227 -13.02 -0.91 -21.20
C ASN A 227 -12.42 0.46 -20.79
N MET A 228 -11.37 0.50 -19.95
CA MET A 228 -10.74 1.75 -19.49
C MET A 228 -9.35 2.05 -20.11
N GLY A 229 -8.65 1.05 -20.65
CA GLY A 229 -7.28 1.21 -21.18
C GLY A 229 -7.20 1.42 -22.70
N THR A 230 -6.11 2.06 -23.17
CA THR A 230 -5.77 2.17 -24.61
C THR A 230 -4.98 0.94 -25.06
N VAL A 231 -5.45 0.22 -26.08
CA VAL A 231 -4.71 -0.91 -26.69
C VAL A 231 -3.93 -0.44 -27.91
N THR A 232 -2.60 -0.52 -27.85
CA THR A 232 -1.77 -0.33 -29.06
C THR A 232 -1.92 -1.53 -29.98
N LEU A 233 -2.37 -1.30 -31.20
CA LEU A 233 -2.56 -2.34 -32.21
C LEU A 233 -1.22 -2.69 -32.87
N GLU A 234 -1.10 -3.94 -33.31
CA GLU A 234 0.06 -4.47 -34.04
C GLU A 234 -0.31 -4.80 -35.50
N THR A 235 0.71 -5.16 -36.29
CA THR A 235 0.54 -5.60 -37.68
C THR A 235 -0.24 -4.61 -38.55
N ILE A 236 0.00 -3.30 -38.37
CA ILE A 236 -0.69 -2.27 -39.14
C ILE A 236 -0.29 -2.38 -40.60
N ALA A 237 -1.28 -2.59 -41.47
CA ALA A 237 -1.11 -2.75 -42.91
C ALA A 237 -2.27 -2.12 -43.69
N GLY A 238 -2.27 -2.26 -45.02
CA GLY A 238 -3.29 -1.72 -45.92
C GLY A 238 -2.91 -0.39 -46.59
N SER A 239 -3.89 0.45 -46.87
CA SER A 239 -3.68 1.81 -47.39
C SER A 239 -4.05 2.86 -46.33
N GLY A 240 -3.81 4.14 -46.61
CA GLY A 240 -4.28 5.22 -45.72
C GLY A 240 -5.81 5.29 -45.61
N ASP A 241 -6.54 4.73 -46.59
CA ASP A 241 -8.01 4.74 -46.65
C ASP A 241 -8.63 3.41 -46.14
N ALA A 242 -7.87 2.31 -46.15
CA ALA A 242 -8.30 0.99 -45.71
C ALA A 242 -7.20 0.33 -44.88
N ILE A 243 -7.29 0.52 -43.56
CA ILE A 243 -6.30 0.06 -42.58
C ILE A 243 -6.69 -1.33 -42.07
N THR A 244 -5.74 -2.25 -42.01
CA THR A 244 -5.88 -3.53 -41.30
C THR A 244 -4.92 -3.55 -40.11
N ALA A 245 -5.35 -4.13 -39.00
CA ALA A 245 -4.56 -4.19 -37.77
C ALA A 245 -4.89 -5.45 -36.96
N SER A 246 -4.05 -5.81 -36.00
CA SER A 246 -4.29 -6.91 -35.09
C SER A 246 -4.17 -6.52 -33.63
N VAL A 247 -4.90 -7.20 -32.74
CA VAL A 247 -4.64 -7.10 -31.30
C VAL A 247 -3.32 -7.82 -30.99
N PRO A 248 -2.45 -7.25 -30.12
CA PRO A 248 -1.21 -7.91 -29.71
C PRO A 248 -1.43 -9.35 -29.24
N SER A 249 -0.56 -10.26 -29.67
CA SER A 249 -0.68 -11.70 -29.35
C SER A 249 -0.66 -12.00 -27.84
N LEU A 250 0.03 -11.16 -27.06
CA LEU A 250 0.02 -11.24 -25.59
C LEU A 250 -1.39 -10.99 -25.02
N LEU A 251 -2.15 -10.08 -25.62
CA LEU A 251 -3.49 -9.72 -25.17
C LEU A 251 -4.52 -10.76 -25.64
N THR A 252 -4.39 -11.28 -26.86
CA THR A 252 -5.24 -12.38 -27.32
C THR A 252 -5.01 -13.66 -26.51
N GLY A 253 -3.76 -13.94 -26.10
CA GLY A 253 -3.43 -15.06 -25.21
C GLY A 253 -4.05 -15.01 -23.81
N ILE A 254 -4.52 -13.83 -23.37
CA ILE A 254 -5.27 -13.66 -22.10
C ILE A 254 -6.78 -13.40 -22.33
N GLY A 255 -7.29 -13.64 -23.54
CA GLY A 255 -8.72 -13.58 -23.87
C GLY A 255 -9.22 -12.21 -24.35
N VAL A 256 -8.35 -11.23 -24.61
CA VAL A 256 -8.77 -9.96 -25.21
C VAL A 256 -8.94 -10.13 -26.71
N VAL A 257 -10.15 -9.88 -27.21
CA VAL A 257 -10.49 -9.95 -28.64
C VAL A 257 -10.86 -8.57 -29.18
N ALA A 258 -10.68 -8.34 -30.48
CA ALA A 258 -10.98 -7.06 -31.14
C ALA A 258 -12.41 -6.54 -30.90
N ALA A 259 -13.39 -7.44 -30.72
CA ALA A 259 -14.77 -7.09 -30.41
C ALA A 259 -14.92 -6.32 -29.07
N ASN A 260 -14.01 -6.56 -28.12
CA ASN A 260 -14.05 -6.00 -26.77
C ASN A 260 -13.29 -4.67 -26.64
N LEU A 261 -12.61 -4.21 -27.69
CA LEU A 261 -11.83 -2.97 -27.64
C LEU A 261 -12.74 -1.74 -27.63
N ARG A 262 -12.46 -0.81 -26.72
CA ARG A 262 -13.12 0.50 -26.65
C ARG A 262 -12.20 1.67 -26.96
N ARG A 263 -10.89 1.49 -26.81
CA ARG A 263 -9.88 2.50 -27.11
C ARG A 263 -8.64 1.85 -27.70
N ILE A 264 -8.16 2.38 -28.81
CA ILE A 264 -7.02 1.86 -29.57
C ILE A 264 -6.01 2.95 -29.87
N ARG A 265 -4.76 2.56 -30.04
CA ARG A 265 -3.68 3.38 -30.59
C ARG A 265 -3.07 2.66 -31.79
N PHE A 266 -2.83 3.38 -32.89
CA PHE A 266 -2.25 2.81 -34.10
C PHE A 266 -1.48 3.88 -34.88
N ALA A 267 -0.56 3.46 -35.76
CA ALA A 267 0.13 4.35 -36.70
C ALA A 267 -0.11 3.85 -38.14
N PRO A 268 -0.84 4.59 -38.99
CA PRO A 268 -1.14 4.17 -40.35
C PRO A 268 0.14 4.12 -41.19
N ILE A 269 0.24 3.17 -42.12
CA ILE A 269 1.44 3.01 -42.97
C ILE A 269 1.47 3.95 -44.19
N ALA A 270 0.35 4.60 -44.50
CA ALA A 270 0.22 5.54 -45.60
C ALA A 270 -0.72 6.70 -45.21
N THR A 271 -0.51 7.86 -45.83
CA THR A 271 -1.39 9.03 -45.68
C THR A 271 -2.72 8.77 -46.38
N ASN A 272 -3.85 9.14 -45.77
CA ASN A 272 -5.17 8.91 -46.36
C ASN A 272 -5.44 9.87 -47.53
N SER A 273 -6.10 9.39 -48.58
CA SER A 273 -6.51 10.18 -49.75
C SER A 273 -8.01 10.44 -49.80
N GLY A 274 -8.78 9.75 -48.96
CA GLY A 274 -10.23 9.86 -48.85
C GLY A 274 -10.76 9.34 -47.51
N ALA A 275 -11.96 8.75 -47.53
CA ALA A 275 -12.61 8.22 -46.34
C ALA A 275 -11.87 6.99 -45.79
N VAL A 276 -11.66 6.96 -44.47
CA VAL A 276 -10.84 5.94 -43.81
C VAL A 276 -11.69 4.86 -43.16
N THR A 277 -11.25 3.61 -43.30
CA THR A 277 -11.76 2.46 -42.56
C THR A 277 -10.64 1.72 -41.82
N ILE A 278 -10.99 1.03 -40.73
CA ILE A 278 -10.09 0.14 -39.99
C ILE A 278 -10.74 -1.24 -39.77
N ASN A 279 -10.00 -2.31 -40.01
CA ASN A 279 -10.40 -3.70 -39.74
C ASN A 279 -9.40 -4.33 -38.76
N ILE A 280 -9.88 -4.70 -37.57
CA ILE A 280 -9.04 -5.23 -36.49
C ILE A 280 -9.36 -6.72 -36.31
N ASP A 281 -8.35 -7.59 -36.44
CA ASP A 281 -8.49 -9.06 -36.35
C ASP A 281 -9.64 -9.63 -37.20
N GLY A 282 -9.91 -9.06 -38.38
CA GLY A 282 -10.93 -9.56 -39.29
C GLY A 282 -12.39 -9.30 -38.86
N GLN A 283 -12.64 -8.41 -37.89
CA GLN A 283 -13.99 -8.00 -37.46
C GLN A 283 -14.82 -7.26 -38.54
N GLY A 284 -14.22 -6.99 -39.70
CA GLY A 284 -14.82 -6.22 -40.79
C GLY A 284 -14.39 -4.76 -40.76
N ALA A 285 -14.45 -4.11 -41.92
CA ALA A 285 -14.05 -2.71 -42.07
C ALA A 285 -15.04 -1.77 -41.35
N GLN A 286 -14.54 -1.01 -40.37
CA GLN A 286 -15.31 0.00 -39.64
C GLN A 286 -14.84 1.41 -40.03
N ILE A 287 -15.78 2.33 -40.24
CA ILE A 287 -15.44 3.72 -40.62
C ILE A 287 -14.76 4.43 -39.47
N LEU A 288 -13.65 5.11 -39.77
CA LEU A 288 -12.96 6.03 -38.88
C LEU A 288 -13.48 7.46 -39.09
N ARG A 289 -13.82 8.14 -38.00
CA ARG A 289 -14.32 9.53 -38.00
C ARG A 289 -13.42 10.42 -37.17
N ASP A 290 -13.53 11.72 -37.35
CA ASP A 290 -12.91 12.68 -36.42
C ASP A 290 -13.62 12.65 -35.04
N ALA A 291 -13.12 13.47 -34.10
CA ALA A 291 -13.71 13.57 -32.77
C ALA A 291 -15.19 14.00 -32.79
N ASN A 292 -15.60 14.76 -33.82
CA ASN A 292 -16.95 15.28 -34.01
C ASN A 292 -17.88 14.32 -34.78
N GLY A 293 -17.36 13.17 -35.23
CA GLY A 293 -18.12 12.19 -36.02
C GLY A 293 -18.17 12.48 -37.53
N GLN A 294 -17.39 13.45 -38.03
CA GLN A 294 -17.31 13.78 -39.46
C GLN A 294 -16.34 12.85 -40.20
N THR A 295 -16.48 12.77 -41.53
CA THR A 295 -15.51 12.06 -42.39
C THR A 295 -14.15 12.72 -42.28
N LEU A 296 -13.08 11.92 -42.15
CA LEU A 296 -11.71 12.44 -42.18
C LEU A 296 -11.40 13.03 -43.56
N ALA A 297 -10.83 14.24 -43.60
CA ALA A 297 -10.38 14.87 -44.82
C ALA A 297 -9.16 14.13 -45.40
N ALA A 298 -8.92 14.24 -46.71
CA ALA A 298 -7.69 13.76 -47.33
C ALA A 298 -6.47 14.41 -46.66
N GLY A 299 -5.44 13.62 -46.34
CA GLY A 299 -4.23 14.06 -45.65
C GLY A 299 -4.35 14.18 -44.13
N PHE A 300 -5.51 13.87 -43.53
CA PHE A 300 -5.69 13.94 -42.08
C PHE A 300 -4.83 12.92 -41.32
N LEU A 301 -4.85 11.66 -41.77
CA LEU A 301 -3.94 10.63 -41.31
C LEU A 301 -2.64 10.73 -42.08
N VAL A 302 -1.53 10.83 -41.37
CA VAL A 302 -0.18 10.89 -41.94
C VAL A 302 0.55 9.59 -41.61
N ALA A 303 1.22 9.03 -42.61
CA ALA A 303 2.00 7.82 -42.47
C ALA A 303 2.98 7.90 -41.27
N GLY A 304 3.00 6.87 -40.43
CA GLY A 304 3.92 6.70 -39.31
C GLY A 304 3.59 7.51 -38.05
N ARG A 305 2.54 8.34 -38.04
CA ARG A 305 2.12 9.08 -36.83
C ARG A 305 1.16 8.27 -35.98
N TYR A 306 1.32 8.30 -34.66
CA TYR A 306 0.34 7.62 -33.81
C TYR A 306 -0.95 8.43 -33.66
N TYR A 307 -2.06 7.72 -33.75
CA TYR A 307 -3.41 8.21 -33.49
C TYR A 307 -4.09 7.35 -32.43
N GLU A 308 -4.92 7.98 -31.60
CA GLU A 308 -5.82 7.28 -30.68
C GLU A 308 -7.26 7.37 -31.19
N ALA A 309 -7.95 6.23 -31.19
CA ALA A 309 -9.38 6.17 -31.49
C ALA A 309 -10.16 5.56 -30.33
N VAL A 310 -11.37 6.07 -30.09
CA VAL A 310 -12.35 5.49 -29.17
C VAL A 310 -13.56 4.99 -29.94
N LYS A 311 -14.12 3.88 -29.48
CA LYS A 311 -15.32 3.28 -30.06
C LYS A 311 -16.55 3.91 -29.42
N VAL A 312 -17.26 4.76 -30.17
CA VAL A 312 -18.53 5.37 -29.76
C VAL A 312 -19.63 4.69 -30.56
N ASN A 313 -20.48 3.92 -29.88
CA ASN A 313 -21.45 3.01 -30.50
C ASN A 313 -20.75 1.98 -31.39
N THR A 314 -21.06 1.99 -32.69
CA THR A 314 -20.48 1.08 -33.70
C THR A 314 -19.37 1.74 -34.53
N LEU A 315 -18.97 2.98 -34.20
CA LEU A 315 -18.02 3.77 -34.98
C LEU A 315 -16.76 4.09 -34.16
N TRP A 316 -15.63 4.17 -34.83
CA TRP A 316 -14.36 4.63 -34.25
C TRP A 316 -14.18 6.13 -34.49
N ARG A 317 -13.84 6.87 -33.44
CA ARG A 317 -13.57 8.32 -33.49
C ARG A 317 -12.15 8.61 -33.04
N LEU A 318 -11.41 9.36 -33.84
CA LEU A 318 -10.09 9.85 -33.46
C LEU A 318 -10.23 10.93 -32.37
N VAL A 319 -9.53 10.74 -31.26
CA VAL A 319 -9.55 11.68 -30.12
C VAL A 319 -8.20 12.33 -29.87
N ALA A 320 -7.12 11.76 -30.39
CA ALA A 320 -5.80 12.33 -30.35
C ALA A 320 -4.95 11.88 -31.55
N GLY A 321 -3.96 12.69 -31.91
CA GLY A 321 -2.94 12.37 -32.90
C GLY A 321 -1.63 13.08 -32.55
N GLU A 322 -0.51 12.44 -32.85
CA GLU A 322 0.81 13.06 -32.68
C GLU A 322 0.97 14.25 -33.62
N VAL A 323 1.39 15.38 -33.07
CA VAL A 323 1.78 16.57 -33.82
C VAL A 323 3.30 16.60 -33.87
N SER A 324 3.88 16.64 -35.08
CA SER A 324 5.34 16.68 -35.20
C SER A 324 5.87 18.07 -34.87
N LYS A 325 7.12 18.15 -34.42
CA LYS A 325 7.83 19.42 -34.23
C LYS A 325 7.85 20.25 -35.53
N THR A 326 7.86 19.59 -36.68
CA THR A 326 7.82 20.24 -38.00
C THR A 326 6.49 20.94 -38.25
N ASP A 327 5.36 20.32 -37.90
CA ASP A 327 4.04 20.96 -38.06
C ASP A 327 3.91 22.16 -37.13
N LEU A 328 4.35 22.03 -35.88
CA LEU A 328 4.39 23.14 -34.93
C LEU A 328 5.29 24.27 -35.43
N SER A 329 6.43 23.95 -36.04
CA SER A 329 7.36 24.94 -36.59
C SER A 329 6.78 25.65 -37.82
N ALA A 330 6.02 24.95 -38.66
CA ALA A 330 5.33 25.54 -39.81
C ALA A 330 4.22 26.50 -39.35
N GLU A 331 3.43 26.12 -38.35
CA GLU A 331 2.39 26.99 -37.79
C GLU A 331 2.98 28.24 -37.11
N VAL A 332 4.06 28.06 -36.34
CA VAL A 332 4.83 29.16 -35.75
C VAL A 332 5.42 30.08 -36.83
N ALA A 333 5.88 29.53 -37.96
CA ALA A 333 6.37 30.34 -39.08
C ALA A 333 5.25 31.17 -39.72
N THR A 334 4.05 30.61 -39.87
CA THR A 334 2.85 31.34 -40.33
C THR A 334 2.49 32.49 -39.38
N VAL A 335 2.40 32.21 -38.08
CA VAL A 335 2.12 33.24 -37.06
C VAL A 335 3.20 34.33 -37.04
N ASN A 336 4.47 33.97 -37.19
CA ASN A 336 5.57 34.93 -37.26
C ASN A 336 5.53 35.79 -38.54
N ALA A 337 5.05 35.24 -39.66
CA ALA A 337 4.83 36.01 -40.88
C ALA A 337 3.69 37.02 -40.72
N GLU A 338 2.61 36.65 -40.02
CA GLU A 338 1.51 37.55 -39.70
C GLU A 338 1.92 38.69 -38.77
N LEU A 339 2.73 38.39 -37.74
CA LEU A 339 3.32 39.39 -36.83
C LEU A 339 4.19 40.41 -37.56
N ARG A 340 5.00 39.98 -38.55
CA ARG A 340 5.85 40.88 -39.35
C ARG A 340 5.07 41.75 -40.34
N SER A 341 3.84 41.38 -40.69
CA SER A 341 3.02 42.09 -41.68
C SER A 341 2.25 43.30 -41.12
N GLY A 342 2.32 43.56 -39.81
CA GLY A 342 1.61 44.67 -39.16
C GLY A 342 0.09 44.46 -39.00
N ARG A 343 -0.44 43.26 -39.27
CA ARG A 343 -1.85 42.92 -39.03
C ARG A 343 -2.19 42.68 -37.56
N VAL A 344 -1.21 42.26 -36.76
CA VAL A 344 -1.33 42.13 -35.30
C VAL A 344 -0.33 43.10 -34.66
N TRP A 345 -0.82 44.01 -33.82
CA TRP A 345 0.00 45.02 -33.15
C TRP A 345 -0.04 44.81 -31.64
N GLN A 346 1.12 44.81 -30.98
CA GLN A 346 1.19 44.67 -29.52
C GLN A 346 1.19 46.05 -28.84
N TYR A 347 0.38 46.20 -27.80
CA TYR A 347 0.23 47.41 -27.01
C TYR A 347 0.34 47.08 -25.52
N ALA A 348 1.10 47.87 -24.75
CA ALA A 348 1.19 47.66 -23.31
C ALA A 348 0.24 48.61 -22.58
N SER A 349 -0.75 48.08 -21.86
CA SER A 349 -1.68 48.86 -21.03
C SER A 349 -2.11 48.08 -19.79
N ASN A 350 -1.93 48.67 -18.61
CA ASN A 350 -2.32 48.05 -17.34
C ASN A 350 -3.84 47.89 -17.19
N GLY A 351 -4.64 48.66 -17.93
CA GLY A 351 -6.10 48.53 -17.94
C GLY A 351 -6.62 47.48 -18.92
N LEU A 352 -5.75 46.85 -19.72
CA LEU A 352 -6.13 46.00 -20.87
C LEU A 352 -7.04 46.71 -21.90
N THR A 353 -7.06 48.03 -21.87
CA THR A 353 -7.79 48.88 -22.82
C THR A 353 -6.86 49.36 -23.93
N ILE A 354 -7.46 49.76 -25.05
CA ILE A 354 -6.75 50.38 -26.18
C ILE A 354 -6.76 51.91 -26.12
N ASP A 355 -7.09 52.51 -24.98
CA ASP A 355 -7.10 53.97 -24.88
C ASP A 355 -5.68 54.50 -25.09
N GLY A 356 -5.52 55.44 -26.04
CA GLY A 356 -4.21 55.98 -26.42
C GLY A 356 -3.37 55.08 -27.34
N ALA A 357 -3.87 53.91 -27.74
CA ALA A 357 -3.22 53.05 -28.73
C ALA A 357 -3.15 53.74 -30.10
N ASN A 358 -1.98 53.80 -30.75
CA ASN A 358 -1.83 54.33 -32.11
C ASN A 358 -1.36 53.22 -33.07
N PRO A 359 -2.22 52.24 -33.41
CA PRO A 359 -1.85 51.11 -34.24
C PRO A 359 -1.51 51.55 -35.69
N PRO A 360 -0.49 50.97 -36.35
CA PRO A 360 -0.18 51.26 -37.74
C PRO A 360 -1.35 51.02 -38.70
N THR A 361 -1.40 51.77 -39.80
CA THR A 361 -2.39 51.58 -40.86
C THR A 361 -2.34 50.14 -41.41
N GLY A 362 -3.46 49.43 -41.34
CA GLY A 362 -3.57 48.02 -41.77
C GLY A 362 -3.65 47.01 -40.64
N THR A 363 -3.45 47.43 -39.38
CA THR A 363 -3.66 46.58 -38.19
C THR A 363 -5.07 46.03 -38.16
N GLN A 364 -5.26 44.72 -38.01
CA GLN A 364 -6.57 44.04 -37.91
C GLN A 364 -6.87 43.57 -36.49
N CYS A 365 -5.83 43.35 -35.68
CA CYS A 365 -5.92 42.97 -34.29
C CYS A 365 -4.87 43.71 -33.44
N ILE A 366 -5.26 44.15 -32.24
CA ILE A 366 -4.36 44.68 -31.23
C ILE A 366 -4.32 43.67 -30.07
N ASP A 367 -3.13 43.24 -29.68
CA ASP A 367 -2.90 42.43 -28.49
C ASP A 367 -2.40 43.35 -27.36
N VAL A 368 -3.23 43.54 -26.35
CA VAL A 368 -2.95 44.43 -25.22
C VAL A 368 -2.45 43.60 -24.05
N THR A 369 -1.19 43.77 -23.67
CA THR A 369 -0.61 43.10 -22.49
C THR A 369 -0.48 44.06 -21.33
N LYS A 370 -0.67 43.59 -20.09
CA LYS A 370 -0.33 44.42 -18.93
C LYS A 370 1.18 44.71 -18.89
N SER A 371 1.53 45.91 -18.50
CA SER A 371 2.94 46.29 -18.26
C SER A 371 3.49 45.65 -16.99
N VAL A 372 2.60 45.24 -16.07
CA VAL A 372 2.92 44.48 -14.84
C VAL A 372 1.87 43.38 -14.65
N GLY A 373 2.29 42.11 -14.71
CA GLY A 373 1.43 40.92 -14.62
C GLY A 373 1.42 40.09 -15.92
N THR A 374 0.64 39.00 -15.94
CA THR A 374 0.55 38.05 -17.08
C THR A 374 -0.74 38.17 -17.88
N GLU A 375 -1.57 39.17 -17.58
CA GLU A 375 -2.88 39.36 -18.21
C GLU A 375 -2.76 39.99 -19.60
N SER A 376 -3.68 39.63 -20.51
CA SER A 376 -3.76 40.16 -21.87
C SER A 376 -5.20 40.28 -22.38
N ALA A 377 -5.42 41.14 -23.37
CA ALA A 377 -6.68 41.30 -24.07
C ALA A 377 -6.48 41.53 -25.56
N LYS A 378 -7.24 40.81 -26.38
CA LYS A 378 -7.22 40.99 -27.84
C LYS A 378 -8.39 41.85 -28.28
N TRP A 379 -8.08 42.83 -29.12
CA TRP A 379 -9.04 43.73 -29.74
C TRP A 379 -8.99 43.57 -31.25
N VAL A 380 -10.15 43.52 -31.90
CA VAL A 380 -10.27 43.39 -33.36
C VAL A 380 -11.05 44.57 -33.91
N ARG A 381 -10.84 44.92 -35.18
CA ARG A 381 -11.59 46.03 -35.80
C ARG A 381 -13.10 45.80 -35.71
N ALA A 382 -13.82 46.87 -35.45
CA ALA A 382 -15.26 46.91 -35.42
C ALA A 382 -15.78 48.13 -36.20
N SER A 383 -17.03 48.06 -36.60
CA SER A 383 -17.77 49.23 -37.08
C SER A 383 -18.08 50.16 -35.90
N ALA A 384 -18.27 51.45 -36.20
CA ALA A 384 -18.75 52.40 -35.19
C ALA A 384 -20.12 51.98 -34.64
N PRO A 385 -20.34 52.06 -33.32
CA PRO A 385 -21.67 51.86 -32.75
C PRO A 385 -22.59 53.02 -33.17
N SER A 386 -23.88 52.74 -33.30
CA SER A 386 -24.88 53.71 -33.78
C SER A 386 -25.09 54.89 -32.84
N ASP A 387 -24.81 54.74 -31.56
CA ASP A 387 -24.90 55.77 -30.53
C ASP A 387 -23.56 56.50 -30.27
N GLY A 388 -22.47 56.03 -30.89
CA GLY A 388 -21.12 56.57 -30.70
C GLY A 388 -20.53 56.36 -29.30
N VAL A 389 -21.17 55.55 -28.44
CA VAL A 389 -20.77 55.38 -27.03
C VAL A 389 -19.60 54.42 -26.91
N VAL A 390 -18.61 54.79 -26.09
CA VAL A 390 -17.47 53.95 -25.72
C VAL A 390 -17.87 53.05 -24.55
N THR A 391 -17.57 51.76 -24.63
CA THR A 391 -17.83 50.76 -23.58
C THR A 391 -16.56 49.98 -23.24
N ASP A 392 -16.63 49.07 -22.25
CA ASP A 392 -15.49 48.21 -21.91
C ASP A 392 -15.17 47.15 -22.98
N THR A 393 -16.12 46.86 -23.87
CA THR A 393 -15.98 45.89 -24.95
C THR A 393 -15.85 46.55 -26.33
N LEU A 394 -16.07 47.86 -26.44
CA LEU A 394 -16.03 48.60 -27.70
C LEU A 394 -15.42 49.99 -27.51
N ARG A 395 -14.24 50.23 -28.09
CA ARG A 395 -13.46 51.46 -27.87
C ARG A 395 -12.88 52.03 -29.16
N ARG A 396 -12.58 53.32 -29.15
CA ARG A 396 -11.77 53.96 -30.20
C ARG A 396 -10.30 53.88 -29.81
N ASP A 397 -9.44 53.74 -30.81
CA ASP A 397 -8.01 53.92 -30.59
C ASP A 397 -7.63 55.39 -30.36
N GLY A 398 -6.37 55.63 -30.00
CA GLY A 398 -5.80 56.96 -29.72
C GLY A 398 -5.81 57.92 -30.91
N THR A 399 -6.02 57.43 -32.13
CA THR A 399 -6.20 58.27 -33.32
C THR A 399 -7.65 58.75 -33.48
N GLY A 400 -8.60 58.11 -32.79
CA GLY A 400 -10.03 58.42 -32.85
C GLY A 400 -10.74 57.94 -34.12
N ASN A 401 -10.02 57.30 -35.06
CA ASN A 401 -10.52 57.00 -36.40
C ASN A 401 -11.02 55.56 -36.59
N GLN A 402 -10.59 54.61 -35.75
CA GLN A 402 -10.99 53.21 -35.86
C GLN A 402 -11.59 52.72 -34.54
N TRP A 403 -12.72 52.04 -34.68
CA TRP A 403 -13.37 51.33 -33.59
C TRP A 403 -12.83 49.90 -33.49
N TRP A 404 -12.70 49.44 -32.25
CA TRP A 404 -12.20 48.12 -31.92
C TRP A 404 -13.13 47.48 -30.91
N ARG A 405 -13.43 46.20 -31.14
CA ARG A 405 -14.17 45.36 -30.21
C ARG A 405 -13.21 44.42 -29.52
N ARG A 406 -13.33 44.29 -28.20
CA ARG A 406 -12.58 43.30 -27.42
C ARG A 406 -13.07 41.90 -27.80
N ALA A 407 -12.20 41.09 -28.39
CA ALA A 407 -12.49 39.74 -28.84
C ALA A 407 -12.24 38.69 -27.74
N SER A 408 -11.26 38.93 -26.88
CA SER A 408 -10.95 38.06 -25.74
C SER A 408 -10.17 38.82 -24.68
N SER A 409 -10.29 38.41 -23.42
CA SER A 409 -9.45 38.90 -22.32
C SER A 409 -9.05 37.72 -21.43
N SER A 410 -7.94 37.81 -20.71
CA SER A 410 -7.67 36.89 -19.60
C SER A 410 -8.62 37.09 -18.40
N GLN A 411 -9.60 37.99 -18.53
CA GLN A 411 -10.67 38.29 -17.55
C GLN A 411 -12.06 37.81 -18.01
N VAL A 412 -12.17 36.94 -19.03
CA VAL A 412 -13.45 36.46 -19.62
C VAL A 412 -14.51 36.05 -18.59
N LEU A 413 -14.13 35.43 -17.46
CA LEU A 413 -15.08 35.08 -16.40
C LEU A 413 -15.73 36.29 -15.71
N ARG A 414 -15.04 37.43 -15.61
CA ARG A 414 -15.62 38.69 -15.12
C ARG A 414 -16.48 39.35 -16.18
N ASP A 415 -16.05 39.31 -17.44
CA ASP A 415 -16.79 39.90 -18.57
C ASP A 415 -18.13 39.16 -18.80
N ASP A 416 -18.14 37.83 -18.75
CA ASP A 416 -19.36 36.99 -18.86
C ASP A 416 -20.30 37.14 -17.65
N MET A 417 -19.77 37.55 -16.49
CA MET A 417 -20.57 37.94 -15.31
C MET A 417 -21.24 39.31 -15.47
N TYR A 418 -20.61 40.25 -16.18
CA TYR A 418 -21.18 41.59 -16.45
C TYR A 418 -22.23 41.58 -17.58
N ASP A 419 -22.08 40.72 -18.59
CA ASP A 419 -23.04 40.57 -19.71
C ASP A 419 -24.24 39.65 -19.38
N GLY A 420 -24.31 39.12 -18.14
CA GLY A 420 -25.45 38.33 -17.65
C GLY A 420 -25.52 36.88 -18.18
N ALA A 421 -24.49 36.40 -18.87
CA ALA A 421 -24.39 35.03 -19.38
C ALA A 421 -24.05 34.01 -18.28
N VAL A 422 -23.35 34.44 -17.23
CA VAL A 422 -23.05 33.66 -16.02
C VAL A 422 -23.73 34.32 -14.82
N LYS A 423 -24.64 33.62 -14.15
CA LYS A 423 -25.30 34.12 -12.93
C LYS A 423 -24.76 33.39 -11.71
N ARG A 424 -24.30 34.14 -10.70
CA ARG A 424 -24.02 33.59 -9.37
C ARG A 424 -25.22 33.79 -8.44
N VAL A 425 -25.61 32.74 -7.72
CA VAL A 425 -26.72 32.75 -6.77
C VAL A 425 -26.27 32.13 -5.45
N VAL A 426 -26.69 32.72 -4.34
CA VAL A 426 -26.54 32.14 -3.01
C VAL A 426 -27.88 31.51 -2.62
N ALA A 427 -27.88 30.20 -2.35
CA ALA A 427 -29.08 29.45 -1.98
C ALA A 427 -28.78 28.41 -0.91
N ASN A 428 -29.78 27.90 -0.19
CA ASN A 428 -29.58 26.81 0.79
C ASN A 428 -29.36 25.44 0.11
N ASN A 429 -29.71 25.35 -1.17
CA ASN A 429 -29.74 24.13 -1.95
C ASN A 429 -28.83 24.36 -3.17
N LEU A 430 -27.99 23.39 -3.55
CA LEU A 430 -27.14 23.51 -4.75
C LEU A 430 -27.89 23.21 -6.06
N ARG A 431 -29.20 23.48 -6.10
CA ARG A 431 -30.09 23.17 -7.23
C ARG A 431 -30.76 24.43 -7.78
N PRO A 432 -30.97 24.53 -9.11
CA PRO A 432 -31.73 25.59 -9.75
C PRO A 432 -33.22 25.62 -9.35
N SER A 433 -33.76 24.50 -8.86
CA SER A 433 -35.18 24.34 -8.52
C SER A 433 -35.67 25.41 -7.55
N GLY A 434 -36.61 26.24 -8.02
CA GLY A 434 -37.20 27.34 -7.24
C GLY A 434 -36.39 28.64 -7.25
N ILE A 435 -35.29 28.72 -8.02
CA ILE A 435 -34.48 29.94 -8.19
C ILE A 435 -34.95 30.69 -9.43
N THR A 436 -35.17 32.01 -9.31
CA THR A 436 -35.37 32.88 -10.49
C THR A 436 -34.03 33.16 -11.15
N VAL A 437 -33.89 32.83 -12.43
CA VAL A 437 -32.65 33.01 -13.19
C VAL A 437 -32.93 33.96 -14.37
N PRO A 438 -32.09 34.98 -14.64
CA PRO A 438 -32.29 35.87 -15.79
C PRO A 438 -32.39 35.07 -17.10
N ALA A 439 -33.34 35.46 -17.98
CA ALA A 439 -33.62 34.74 -19.21
C ALA A 439 -32.38 34.48 -20.10
N GLY A 440 -31.43 35.41 -20.10
CA GLY A 440 -30.17 35.34 -20.85
C GLY A 440 -29.05 34.46 -20.26
N ALA A 441 -29.20 33.98 -19.02
CA ALA A 441 -28.15 33.19 -18.37
C ALA A 441 -27.98 31.83 -19.05
N LYS A 442 -26.73 31.48 -19.35
CA LYS A 442 -26.34 30.17 -19.94
C LYS A 442 -25.66 29.26 -18.93
N VAL A 443 -25.05 29.86 -17.91
CA VAL A 443 -24.38 29.17 -16.81
C VAL A 443 -24.86 29.74 -15.49
N LEU A 444 -25.14 28.87 -14.53
CA LEU A 444 -25.57 29.21 -13.18
C LEU A 444 -24.57 28.62 -12.19
N VAL A 445 -24.00 29.48 -11.34
CA VAL A 445 -23.12 29.09 -10.23
C VAL A 445 -23.89 29.28 -8.94
N ILE A 446 -24.20 28.19 -8.25
CA ILE A 446 -24.93 28.23 -6.98
C ILE A 446 -23.95 27.98 -5.85
N THR A 447 -23.86 28.91 -4.91
CA THR A 447 -23.05 28.76 -3.70
C THR A 447 -23.99 28.58 -2.50
N LYS A 448 -23.66 27.66 -1.60
CA LYS A 448 -24.43 27.47 -0.36
C LYS A 448 -24.25 28.67 0.56
N GLY A 449 -25.36 29.24 1.03
CA GLY A 449 -25.33 30.40 1.94
C GLY A 449 -24.94 30.08 3.37
N ASN A 450 -25.13 28.84 3.80
CA ASN A 450 -25.04 28.41 5.20
C ASN A 450 -24.05 27.25 5.43
N ALA A 451 -23.37 26.77 4.39
CA ALA A 451 -22.39 25.69 4.47
C ALA A 451 -21.43 25.76 3.28
N PRO A 452 -20.25 25.12 3.35
CA PRO A 452 -19.39 24.97 2.18
C PRO A 452 -20.13 24.17 1.10
N GLY A 453 -20.24 24.72 -0.09
CA GLY A 453 -20.78 24.00 -1.23
C GLY A 453 -20.97 24.91 -2.43
N GLU A 454 -20.63 24.40 -3.61
CA GLU A 454 -20.80 25.11 -4.86
C GLU A 454 -21.18 24.13 -5.98
N ALA A 455 -22.06 24.55 -6.87
CA ALA A 455 -22.46 23.78 -8.04
C ALA A 455 -22.54 24.67 -9.28
N ILE A 456 -22.11 24.12 -10.41
CA ILE A 456 -22.13 24.76 -11.72
C ILE A 456 -23.13 24.00 -12.59
N TRP A 457 -24.12 24.74 -13.06
CA TRP A 457 -25.19 24.26 -13.93
C TRP A 457 -25.11 24.96 -15.28
N ALA A 458 -25.34 24.23 -16.36
CA ALA A 458 -25.41 24.79 -17.71
C ALA A 458 -26.82 24.63 -18.26
N THR A 459 -27.31 25.64 -18.98
CA THR A 459 -28.63 25.53 -19.62
C THR A 459 -28.62 24.48 -20.73
N ILE A 460 -29.73 23.77 -20.88
CA ILE A 460 -29.99 22.85 -21.98
C ILE A 460 -31.32 23.19 -22.64
N GLY A 461 -31.52 22.72 -23.87
CA GLY A 461 -32.81 22.80 -24.54
C GLY A 461 -33.91 22.04 -23.78
N ARG A 462 -35.17 22.33 -24.11
CA ARG A 462 -36.33 21.67 -23.49
C ARG A 462 -36.23 20.15 -23.63
N LEU A 463 -36.13 19.44 -22.51
CA LEU A 463 -36.30 17.99 -22.47
C LEU A 463 -37.80 17.64 -22.42
N PRO A 464 -38.25 16.56 -23.08
CA PRO A 464 -39.64 16.10 -23.03
C PRO A 464 -39.98 15.53 -21.65
N ASP A 465 -40.84 16.20 -20.89
CA ASP A 465 -41.55 15.78 -19.66
C ASP A 465 -40.84 14.79 -18.70
N LEU A 466 -39.51 14.90 -18.57
CA LEU A 466 -38.77 14.13 -17.58
C LEU A 466 -38.98 14.74 -16.18
N PRO A 467 -39.04 13.91 -15.13
CA PRO A 467 -38.97 14.40 -13.75
C PRO A 467 -37.61 15.06 -13.49
N GLU A 468 -37.55 16.00 -12.54
CA GLU A 468 -36.26 16.52 -12.06
C GLU A 468 -35.45 15.38 -11.41
N THR A 469 -34.14 15.44 -11.57
CA THR A 469 -33.19 14.49 -11.01
C THR A 469 -32.03 15.26 -10.37
N ASP A 470 -31.04 14.55 -9.85
CA ASP A 470 -29.83 15.15 -9.29
C ASP A 470 -28.96 15.82 -10.37
N GLU A 471 -29.09 15.39 -11.63
CA GLU A 471 -28.32 15.89 -12.78
C GLU A 471 -29.09 16.89 -13.64
N TYR A 472 -30.43 16.84 -13.61
CA TYR A 472 -31.31 17.67 -14.44
C TYR A 472 -32.36 18.36 -13.57
N ALA A 473 -32.38 19.70 -13.60
CA ALA A 473 -33.32 20.49 -12.80
C ALA A 473 -33.93 21.63 -13.63
N LYS A 474 -35.12 22.09 -13.25
CA LYS A 474 -35.73 23.30 -13.82
C LYS A 474 -35.53 24.46 -12.87
N ASP A 475 -35.35 25.65 -13.40
CA ASP A 475 -35.48 26.87 -12.60
C ASP A 475 -36.96 27.26 -12.43
N LEU A 476 -37.24 28.36 -11.72
CA LEU A 476 -38.60 28.84 -11.47
C LEU A 476 -39.37 29.16 -12.76
N ASP A 477 -38.67 29.47 -13.84
CA ASP A 477 -39.23 29.82 -15.16
C ASP A 477 -39.34 28.59 -16.10
N ALA A 478 -39.19 27.38 -15.54
CA ALA A 478 -39.26 26.09 -16.25
C ALA A 478 -38.17 25.88 -17.31
N LYS A 479 -37.06 26.62 -17.24
CA LYS A 479 -35.88 26.40 -18.10
C LYS A 479 -35.05 25.25 -17.53
N TRP A 480 -34.60 24.35 -18.41
CA TRP A 480 -33.84 23.18 -18.01
C TRP A 480 -32.34 23.45 -17.88
N TRP A 481 -31.76 22.81 -16.87
CA TRP A 481 -30.35 22.89 -16.51
C TRP A 481 -29.77 21.49 -16.32
N ILE A 482 -28.53 21.30 -16.76
CA ILE A 482 -27.74 20.11 -16.49
C ILE A 482 -26.60 20.45 -15.52
N LEU A 483 -26.39 19.60 -14.53
CA LEU A 483 -25.27 19.70 -13.61
C LEU A 483 -23.97 19.42 -14.36
N ARG A 484 -23.01 20.34 -14.27
CA ARG A 484 -21.67 20.17 -14.84
C ARG A 484 -20.63 19.84 -13.80
N TRP A 485 -20.82 20.36 -12.60
CA TRP A 485 -19.92 20.15 -11.48
C TRP A 485 -20.65 20.48 -10.18
N SER A 486 -20.40 19.70 -9.14
CA SER A 486 -20.82 20.04 -7.77
C SER A 486 -19.75 19.57 -6.80
N SER A 487 -19.49 20.37 -5.77
CA SER A 487 -18.66 19.98 -4.64
C SER A 487 -19.17 18.73 -3.91
N GLU A 488 -20.45 18.40 -4.05
CA GLU A 488 -21.06 17.18 -3.50
C GLU A 488 -20.83 15.95 -4.39
N TRP A 489 -20.49 16.14 -5.67
CA TRP A 489 -20.28 15.07 -6.65
C TRP A 489 -18.85 14.49 -6.60
N VAL A 490 -17.85 15.34 -6.36
CA VAL A 490 -16.45 14.92 -6.14
C VAL A 490 -16.32 14.01 -4.90
N ALA A 491 -17.25 14.11 -3.96
CA ALA A 491 -17.31 13.24 -2.78
C ALA A 491 -17.98 11.86 -3.04
N ARG A 492 -18.72 11.70 -4.15
CA ARG A 492 -19.52 10.49 -4.45
C ARG A 492 -18.84 9.53 -5.43
N ASP A 493 -18.05 10.04 -6.38
CA ASP A 493 -17.43 9.23 -7.45
C ASP A 493 -15.99 8.79 -7.19
N HIS A 494 -15.48 8.94 -5.95
CA HIS A 494 -14.26 8.23 -5.57
C HIS A 494 -14.61 6.74 -5.40
N PRO A 495 -14.07 5.81 -6.24
CA PRO A 495 -14.48 4.40 -6.24
C PRO A 495 -14.17 3.64 -4.93
N THR A 496 -13.59 4.32 -3.94
CA THR A 496 -13.00 3.70 -2.76
C THR A 496 -13.95 3.61 -1.59
N PHE A 497 -15.03 4.41 -1.48
CA PHE A 497 -15.77 4.49 -0.20
C PHE A 497 -16.74 3.33 0.04
N ALA A 498 -17.57 2.96 -0.94
CA ALA A 498 -18.51 1.85 -0.82
C ALA A 498 -17.80 0.46 -0.84
N GLN A 499 -16.71 0.35 -1.61
CA GLN A 499 -15.87 -0.85 -1.63
C GLN A 499 -15.00 -0.97 -0.37
N MET A 500 -14.58 0.16 0.24
CA MET A 500 -13.89 0.16 1.55
C MET A 500 -14.80 -0.32 2.67
N GLN A 501 -16.08 0.09 2.75
CA GLN A 501 -16.96 -0.39 3.82
C GLN A 501 -17.20 -1.90 3.74
N ALA A 502 -17.30 -2.45 2.53
CA ALA A 502 -17.42 -3.90 2.32
C ALA A 502 -16.14 -4.67 2.68
N ALA A 503 -14.95 -4.13 2.37
CA ALA A 503 -13.66 -4.73 2.70
C ALA A 503 -13.25 -4.55 4.18
N LEU A 504 -13.62 -3.44 4.81
CA LEU A 504 -13.31 -3.17 6.22
C LEU A 504 -14.20 -4.02 7.16
N ALA A 505 -15.40 -4.38 6.72
CA ALA A 505 -16.27 -5.33 7.43
C ALA A 505 -15.73 -6.76 7.44
N THR A 506 -14.83 -7.12 6.51
CA THR A 506 -14.21 -8.46 6.43
C THR A 506 -12.88 -8.56 7.19
N VAL A 507 -12.21 -7.44 7.47
CA VAL A 507 -10.85 -7.42 8.05
C VAL A 507 -10.83 -7.02 9.55
N SER A 508 -11.95 -6.59 10.13
CA SER A 508 -12.05 -6.21 11.55
C SER A 508 -12.06 -7.39 12.54
N GLY A 509 -11.82 -8.63 12.08
CA GLY A 509 -11.60 -9.78 12.95
C GLY A 509 -10.21 -9.74 13.59
N SER A 510 -10.14 -9.41 14.87
CA SER A 510 -8.97 -9.56 15.73
C SER A 510 -8.53 -11.03 15.81
N GLY A 511 -7.74 -11.48 14.84
CA GLY A 511 -7.11 -12.80 14.82
C GLY A 511 -5.68 -12.75 15.37
N SER A 512 -5.52 -12.97 16.67
CA SER A 512 -4.26 -13.38 17.27
C SER A 512 -3.77 -14.68 16.61
N GLY A 513 -2.46 -14.78 16.36
CA GLY A 513 -1.82 -15.83 15.57
C GLY A 513 -2.32 -17.26 15.79
N GLY A 514 -2.72 -17.91 14.70
CA GLY A 514 -2.89 -19.36 14.61
C GLY A 514 -1.73 -19.95 13.81
N GLY A 515 -0.99 -20.88 14.40
CA GLY A 515 0.13 -21.58 13.78
C GLY A 515 -0.27 -22.33 12.50
N TYR A 516 0.57 -22.20 11.48
CA TYR A 516 0.47 -22.96 10.24
C TYR A 516 1.07 -24.36 10.46
N THR A 517 0.30 -25.41 10.15
CA THR A 517 0.80 -26.80 10.10
C THR A 517 1.17 -27.10 8.64
N PRO A 518 2.40 -27.59 8.33
CA PRO A 518 2.82 -27.83 6.95
C PRO A 518 2.04 -29.01 6.32
N PRO A 519 1.83 -29.03 4.99
CA PRO A 519 1.27 -30.19 4.31
C PRO A 519 2.29 -31.35 4.27
N GLU A 520 1.78 -32.58 4.21
CA GLU A 520 2.56 -33.83 4.15
C GLU A 520 3.62 -33.84 3.03
N PRO A 521 4.74 -34.57 3.19
CA PRO A 521 5.75 -34.74 2.16
C PRO A 521 5.20 -35.50 0.94
N LEU A 522 5.63 -35.08 -0.26
CA LEU A 522 5.29 -35.75 -1.52
C LEU A 522 5.83 -37.20 -1.56
N PRO A 523 5.14 -38.12 -2.28
CA PRO A 523 5.55 -39.52 -2.38
C PRO A 523 6.90 -39.67 -3.12
N ALA A 524 7.67 -40.67 -2.70
CA ALA A 524 9.04 -40.96 -3.15
C ALA A 524 9.22 -41.31 -4.65
N SER A 525 8.19 -41.15 -5.49
CA SER A 525 8.13 -41.60 -6.89
C SER A 525 8.15 -40.49 -7.96
N ALA A 526 8.30 -39.22 -7.58
CA ALA A 526 8.33 -38.12 -8.55
C ALA A 526 9.57 -38.21 -9.47
N THR A 527 9.37 -38.36 -10.77
CA THR A 527 10.45 -38.46 -11.77
C THR A 527 10.88 -37.06 -12.24
N LEU A 528 12.19 -36.79 -12.23
CA LEU A 528 12.77 -35.48 -12.58
C LEU A 528 13.22 -35.43 -14.05
N LEU A 529 12.83 -34.39 -14.79
CA LEU A 529 13.32 -34.10 -16.14
C LEU A 529 14.28 -32.90 -16.15
N PRO A 530 15.44 -32.99 -16.83
CA PRO A 530 16.35 -31.87 -16.97
C PRO A 530 15.81 -30.82 -17.98
N ARG A 531 15.72 -29.56 -17.56
CA ARG A 531 15.39 -28.41 -18.40
C ARG A 531 16.47 -27.33 -18.28
N ARG A 532 16.97 -26.82 -19.42
CA ARG A 532 17.90 -25.69 -19.45
C ARG A 532 17.16 -24.36 -19.58
N VAL A 533 17.46 -23.41 -18.69
CA VAL A 533 17.08 -21.99 -18.80
C VAL A 533 18.30 -21.16 -18.40
N GLY A 534 18.72 -20.22 -19.25
CA GLY A 534 19.87 -19.35 -18.95
C GLY A 534 21.24 -20.04 -18.83
N GLY A 535 21.43 -21.21 -19.45
CA GLY A 535 22.72 -21.92 -19.42
C GLY A 535 22.92 -22.89 -18.24
N VAL A 536 21.98 -22.96 -17.30
CA VAL A 536 22.01 -23.89 -16.16
C VAL A 536 20.99 -25.02 -16.38
N THR A 537 21.39 -26.27 -16.12
CA THR A 537 20.51 -27.44 -16.17
C THR A 537 19.76 -27.56 -14.84
N GLN A 538 18.44 -27.41 -14.85
CA GLN A 538 17.55 -27.59 -13.69
C GLN A 538 16.83 -28.94 -13.77
N LEU A 539 16.58 -29.59 -12.64
CA LEU A 539 15.78 -30.82 -12.55
C LEU A 539 14.35 -30.46 -12.11
N VAL A 540 13.34 -30.75 -12.94
CA VAL A 540 11.92 -30.42 -12.66
C VAL A 540 11.11 -31.70 -12.60
N GLY A 541 10.35 -31.90 -11.52
CA GLY A 541 9.45 -33.07 -11.37
C GLY A 541 8.22 -32.94 -12.26
N ASP A 542 7.94 -33.99 -13.04
CA ASP A 542 6.80 -34.03 -13.96
C ASP A 542 5.54 -34.50 -13.20
N ALA A 543 4.93 -33.61 -12.43
CA ALA A 543 3.56 -33.77 -11.94
C ALA A 543 2.73 -32.64 -12.56
N GLY A 544 1.90 -33.00 -13.54
CA GLY A 544 1.15 -32.08 -14.41
C GLY A 544 0.18 -31.14 -13.69
N ILE A 545 0.71 -30.03 -13.16
CA ILE A 545 -0.06 -28.85 -12.74
C ILE A 545 0.56 -27.63 -13.43
N GLY A 546 -0.21 -27.04 -14.34
CA GLY A 546 0.12 -25.80 -15.04
C GLY A 546 0.12 -24.59 -14.11
N ALA A 547 1.21 -24.42 -13.37
CA ALA A 547 1.78 -23.18 -12.84
C ALA A 547 2.92 -23.65 -11.93
N ALA A 548 4.16 -23.52 -12.39
CA ALA A 548 5.34 -24.10 -11.76
C ALA A 548 5.43 -23.74 -10.25
N ALA A 549 5.06 -24.68 -9.39
CA ALA A 549 5.53 -24.75 -8.01
C ALA A 549 7.04 -25.01 -8.11
N ARG A 550 7.77 -23.92 -8.03
CA ARG A 550 9.21 -23.88 -8.05
C ARG A 550 9.65 -24.26 -6.62
N TYR A 551 10.60 -25.17 -6.43
CA TYR A 551 11.13 -25.54 -5.12
C TYR A 551 12.64 -25.29 -5.07
N THR A 552 13.19 -25.00 -3.89
CA THR A 552 14.65 -24.99 -3.63
C THR A 552 14.98 -25.97 -2.52
N VAL A 553 16.21 -26.48 -2.49
CA VAL A 553 16.71 -27.34 -1.41
C VAL A 553 17.53 -26.47 -0.44
N GLY A 554 17.16 -26.45 0.83
CA GLY A 554 17.86 -25.74 1.90
C GLY A 554 19.20 -26.40 2.23
N GLY A 555 20.04 -25.72 3.02
CA GLY A 555 21.34 -26.25 3.48
C GLY A 555 21.22 -27.50 4.37
N ASP A 556 20.02 -27.78 4.87
CA ASP A 556 19.62 -28.97 5.61
C ASP A 556 19.09 -30.12 4.73
N GLY A 557 19.01 -29.91 3.41
CA GLY A 557 18.44 -30.87 2.47
C GLY A 557 16.92 -30.86 2.37
N ALA A 558 16.21 -29.94 3.05
CA ALA A 558 14.75 -29.84 3.02
C ALA A 558 14.27 -29.07 1.77
N TRP A 559 13.08 -29.44 1.27
CA TRP A 559 12.44 -28.74 0.15
C TRP A 559 11.66 -27.53 0.65
N HIS A 560 12.00 -26.34 0.17
CA HIS A 560 11.27 -25.10 0.44
C HIS A 560 10.53 -24.63 -0.81
N TRP A 561 9.34 -24.08 -0.62
CA TRP A 561 8.58 -23.40 -1.68
C TRP A 561 9.41 -22.24 -2.23
N LEU A 562 9.53 -22.10 -3.56
CA LEU A 562 10.10 -20.89 -4.13
C LEU A 562 9.09 -19.75 -3.92
N PRO A 563 9.56 -18.63 -3.35
CA PRO A 563 8.68 -17.55 -2.98
C PRO A 563 7.91 -17.00 -4.18
N SER A 564 6.64 -16.69 -3.98
CA SER A 564 5.83 -16.01 -5.01
C SER A 564 6.31 -14.57 -5.30
N ARG A 565 7.17 -14.02 -4.43
CA ARG A 565 7.77 -12.69 -4.55
C ARG A 565 9.21 -12.71 -4.05
N VAL A 566 10.12 -12.22 -4.88
CA VAL A 566 11.52 -12.03 -4.51
C VAL A 566 11.83 -10.54 -4.69
N ALA A 567 12.35 -9.87 -3.67
CA ALA A 567 12.54 -8.42 -3.69
C ALA A 567 13.99 -8.05 -3.43
N ILE A 568 14.45 -6.97 -4.05
CA ILE A 568 15.61 -6.22 -3.59
C ILE A 568 15.10 -5.15 -2.63
N VAL A 569 15.55 -5.15 -1.38
CA VAL A 569 15.24 -4.10 -0.40
C VAL A 569 16.49 -3.28 -0.14
N MET A 570 16.42 -1.98 -0.42
CA MET A 570 17.48 -1.04 -0.16
C MET A 570 17.04 0.07 0.77
N VAL A 571 17.95 0.53 1.63
CA VAL A 571 17.75 1.73 2.43
C VAL A 571 18.73 2.80 1.96
N LEU A 572 18.21 3.87 1.34
CA LEU A 572 19.00 4.99 0.83
C LEU A 572 18.81 6.22 1.73
N GLY A 573 19.83 7.09 1.78
CA GLY A 573 19.74 8.38 2.45
C GLY A 573 20.94 8.72 3.33
N GLN A 574 20.71 9.28 4.52
CA GLN A 574 21.78 9.77 5.42
C GLN A 574 22.13 8.78 6.54
N SER A 575 22.64 9.27 7.66
CA SER A 575 23.08 8.48 8.83
C SER A 575 21.94 7.67 9.46
N ASN A 576 20.71 8.20 9.50
CA ASN A 576 19.53 7.44 9.95
C ASN A 576 19.10 6.32 8.97
N ALA A 577 19.65 6.29 7.75
CA ALA A 577 19.52 5.19 6.78
C ALA A 577 20.67 4.15 6.91
N ALA A 578 21.84 4.58 7.37
CA ALA A 578 23.07 3.79 7.37
C ALA A 578 23.30 2.98 8.68
N VAL A 579 22.48 3.25 9.71
CA VAL A 579 22.64 2.85 11.12
C VAL A 579 23.87 3.50 11.76
N SER A 580 23.64 4.64 12.42
CA SER A 580 24.61 5.19 13.37
C SER A 580 24.81 4.19 14.52
N GLU A 581 26.06 3.95 14.95
CA GLU A 581 26.35 3.10 16.11
C GLU A 581 25.80 3.77 17.39
N MET A 582 24.57 3.42 17.75
CA MET A 582 23.89 3.87 18.96
C MET A 582 23.99 2.79 20.03
N GLU A 583 24.10 3.21 21.30
CA GLU A 583 24.00 2.33 22.45
C GLU A 583 22.59 1.75 22.60
N GLY A 584 22.55 0.49 23.03
CA GLY A 584 21.34 -0.31 23.17
C GLY A 584 21.61 -1.76 22.80
N PRO A 585 20.87 -2.73 23.35
CA PRO A 585 21.05 -4.12 22.98
C PRO A 585 20.70 -4.31 21.50
N PRO A 586 21.51 -5.05 20.72
CA PRO A 586 21.06 -5.51 19.41
C PRO A 586 19.79 -6.35 19.61
N LEU A 587 18.68 -5.84 19.09
CA LEU A 587 17.39 -6.52 19.08
C LEU A 587 17.36 -7.43 17.86
N TYR A 588 17.83 -8.65 18.05
CA TYR A 588 17.67 -9.72 17.08
C TYR A 588 16.67 -10.73 17.64
N ILE A 589 15.63 -11.06 16.87
CA ILE A 589 14.71 -12.15 17.22
C ILE A 589 14.96 -13.32 16.24
N PRO A 590 15.70 -14.36 16.65
CA PRO A 590 15.99 -15.53 15.82
C PRO A 590 14.76 -16.22 15.24
N ALA A 591 13.63 -16.14 15.93
CA ALA A 591 12.39 -16.76 15.50
C ALA A 591 11.70 -16.06 14.31
N LYS A 592 12.20 -14.90 13.83
CA LYS A 592 11.50 -14.06 12.84
C LYS A 592 12.36 -13.50 11.71
N THR A 593 13.68 -13.66 11.77
CA THR A 593 14.62 -13.37 10.67
C THR A 593 14.95 -14.69 9.98
N PRO A 594 14.32 -15.03 8.85
CA PRO A 594 14.43 -16.37 8.29
C PRO A 594 15.59 -16.50 7.30
N ASP A 595 15.88 -17.74 6.92
CA ASP A 595 16.76 -18.17 5.81
C ASP A 595 16.47 -17.51 4.45
N PHE A 596 15.47 -16.63 4.39
CA PHE A 596 14.99 -15.93 3.20
C PHE A 596 15.38 -14.45 3.15
N VAL A 597 16.01 -13.90 4.20
CA VAL A 597 16.63 -12.57 4.14
C VAL A 597 18.11 -12.74 3.83
N MET A 598 18.51 -12.33 2.63
CA MET A 598 19.79 -12.58 2.01
C MET A 598 20.64 -11.30 2.00
N MET A 599 21.89 -11.42 2.45
CA MET A 599 22.86 -10.34 2.60
C MET A 599 24.11 -10.66 1.79
N SER A 600 24.85 -9.64 1.34
CA SER A 600 26.10 -9.85 0.59
C SER A 600 27.17 -10.55 1.44
N ASN A 601 28.01 -11.36 0.80
CA ASN A 601 29.12 -12.10 1.44
C ASN A 601 30.45 -11.34 1.46
N ASP A 602 30.42 -10.00 1.46
CA ASP A 602 31.53 -9.10 1.16
C ASP A 602 32.47 -8.76 2.34
N GLY A 603 32.26 -9.37 3.51
CA GLY A 603 33.28 -9.42 4.59
C GLY A 603 33.58 -8.10 5.32
N VAL A 604 32.71 -7.08 5.23
CA VAL A 604 32.91 -5.81 5.96
C VAL A 604 32.45 -5.92 7.41
N GLY A 605 33.41 -6.04 8.34
CA GLY A 605 33.22 -6.15 9.80
C GLY A 605 33.60 -7.53 10.34
N GLU A 606 33.95 -7.63 11.63
CA GLU A 606 34.34 -8.91 12.28
C GLU A 606 33.29 -10.03 12.19
N LEU A 607 32.12 -9.76 11.62
CA LEU A 607 31.03 -10.71 11.41
C LEU A 607 30.39 -10.40 10.06
N GLY A 608 30.58 -11.29 9.09
CA GLY A 608 29.95 -11.19 7.77
C GLY A 608 28.41 -11.11 7.89
N ALA A 609 27.80 -10.48 6.89
CA ALA A 609 26.39 -10.64 6.55
C ALA A 609 25.30 -9.90 7.35
N LEU A 610 25.57 -8.93 8.24
CA LEU A 610 24.46 -8.18 8.92
C LEU A 610 24.38 -6.69 8.67
N ARG A 611 25.51 -5.99 8.51
CA ARG A 611 25.46 -4.52 8.47
C ARG A 611 24.97 -3.97 7.13
N GLY A 612 24.99 -4.78 6.07
CA GLY A 612 25.01 -4.21 4.73
C GLY A 612 26.07 -3.11 4.66
N TRP A 613 26.05 -2.33 3.60
CA TRP A 613 27.18 -1.48 3.28
C TRP A 613 26.98 -0.06 3.85
N ASN A 614 27.60 0.27 5.00
CA ASN A 614 27.53 1.62 5.64
C ASN A 614 28.37 2.69 4.90
N GLY A 615 28.36 2.67 3.57
CA GLY A 615 29.15 3.56 2.71
C GLY A 615 30.68 3.35 2.76
N GLN A 616 31.17 2.24 3.34
CA GLN A 616 32.59 1.87 3.43
C GLN A 616 32.95 0.82 2.39
N ILE A 617 33.90 1.09 1.49
CA ILE A 617 34.30 0.18 0.39
C ILE A 617 34.35 -1.30 0.85
N PRO A 618 33.66 -2.23 0.14
CA PRO A 618 33.75 -3.64 0.45
C PRO A 618 35.20 -4.10 0.56
N SER A 619 35.54 -4.82 1.63
CA SER A 619 36.90 -5.36 1.83
C SER A 619 37.18 -6.53 0.87
N ALA A 620 36.13 -7.16 0.35
CA ALA A 620 36.16 -8.19 -0.69
C ALA A 620 35.07 -7.96 -1.75
N SER A 621 35.27 -8.52 -2.94
CA SER A 621 34.24 -8.55 -3.99
C SER A 621 33.03 -9.38 -3.56
N ILE A 622 31.83 -8.92 -3.90
CA ILE A 622 30.60 -9.68 -3.70
C ILE A 622 30.62 -10.87 -4.66
N THR A 623 30.62 -12.09 -4.12
CA THR A 623 30.63 -13.34 -4.89
C THR A 623 29.37 -14.17 -4.69
N GLY A 624 28.51 -13.77 -3.76
CA GLY A 624 27.27 -14.45 -3.43
C GLY A 624 26.49 -13.74 -2.33
N PHE A 625 25.36 -14.34 -1.97
CA PHE A 625 24.51 -13.88 -0.89
C PHE A 625 24.30 -15.01 0.11
N VAL A 626 24.31 -14.67 1.39
CA VAL A 626 24.12 -15.61 2.49
C VAL A 626 22.98 -15.14 3.38
N PRO A 627 22.29 -16.05 4.10
CA PRO A 627 21.27 -15.65 5.06
C PRO A 627 21.82 -14.67 6.10
N ALA A 628 20.97 -13.75 6.55
CA ALA A 628 21.27 -12.88 7.68
C ALA A 628 21.58 -13.72 8.93
N ALA A 629 22.76 -13.54 9.52
CA ALA A 629 23.22 -14.31 10.68
C ALA A 629 22.85 -13.62 12.02
N ILE A 630 22.91 -14.35 13.14
CA ILE A 630 22.44 -13.88 14.46
C ILE A 630 23.42 -12.92 15.16
N THR A 631 24.63 -12.75 14.64
CA THR A 631 25.73 -12.09 15.36
C THR A 631 26.04 -10.71 14.79
N GLY A 632 25.70 -9.63 15.52
CA GLY A 632 26.11 -8.25 15.19
C GLY A 632 25.04 -7.18 15.38
N VAL A 633 25.29 -5.99 14.82
CA VAL A 633 24.34 -4.86 14.77
C VAL A 633 23.47 -5.01 13.52
N GLN A 634 22.16 -5.09 13.71
CA GLN A 634 21.14 -5.16 12.66
C GLN A 634 21.19 -3.91 11.79
N SER A 635 21.21 -4.07 10.47
CA SER A 635 21.11 -2.95 9.54
C SER A 635 19.67 -2.50 9.34
N SER A 636 19.47 -1.24 8.92
CA SER A 636 18.14 -0.75 8.54
C SER A 636 17.51 -1.58 7.40
N ALA A 637 18.30 -2.01 6.41
CA ALA A 637 17.77 -2.81 5.31
C ALA A 637 17.38 -4.23 5.76
N GLU A 638 18.19 -4.87 6.60
CA GLU A 638 17.83 -6.16 7.18
C GLU A 638 16.58 -6.03 8.05
N ALA A 639 16.47 -5.00 8.89
CA ALA A 639 15.29 -4.82 9.76
C ALA A 639 14.00 -4.64 8.94
N LEU A 640 14.06 -3.91 7.82
CA LEU A 640 12.94 -3.76 6.88
C LEU A 640 12.61 -5.09 6.21
N ALA A 641 13.62 -5.82 5.73
CA ALA A 641 13.43 -7.11 5.08
C ALA A 641 12.79 -8.13 6.03
N SER A 642 13.34 -8.27 7.24
CA SER A 642 12.84 -9.17 8.28
C SER A 642 11.43 -8.80 8.73
N ALA A 643 11.14 -7.51 8.94
CA ALA A 643 9.79 -7.07 9.28
C ALA A 643 8.79 -7.31 8.14
N SER A 644 9.16 -7.01 6.90
CA SER A 644 8.31 -7.25 5.72
C SER A 644 7.99 -8.73 5.55
N ASN A 645 9.01 -9.56 5.73
CA ASN A 645 8.88 -10.99 5.60
C ASN A 645 8.00 -11.59 6.71
N ALA A 646 8.16 -11.12 7.95
CA ALA A 646 7.32 -11.54 9.07
C ALA A 646 5.84 -11.11 8.94
N LEU A 647 5.57 -10.06 8.16
CA LEU A 647 4.23 -9.55 7.90
C LEU A 647 3.55 -10.17 6.67
N ASP A 648 4.24 -10.98 5.86
CA ASP A 648 3.64 -11.66 4.70
C ASP A 648 2.95 -12.98 5.12
N PRO A 649 1.61 -13.07 5.04
CA PRO A 649 0.86 -14.25 5.43
C PRO A 649 1.05 -15.46 4.49
N ARG A 650 1.70 -15.30 3.31
CA ARG A 650 1.87 -16.37 2.31
C ARG A 650 3.14 -17.20 2.47
N GLY A 651 3.95 -16.95 3.51
CA GLY A 651 5.26 -17.55 3.65
C GLY A 651 6.32 -16.78 2.87
N ALA A 652 7.48 -16.67 3.48
CA ALA A 652 8.53 -15.72 3.21
C ALA A 652 8.85 -15.47 1.72
N GLY A 653 8.75 -14.21 1.30
CA GLY A 653 9.45 -13.72 0.11
C GLY A 653 10.96 -13.79 0.34
N MET A 654 11.75 -14.22 -0.65
CA MET A 654 13.20 -14.07 -0.50
C MET A 654 13.57 -12.61 -0.75
N ILE A 655 14.30 -11.99 0.17
CA ILE A 655 14.62 -10.57 0.14
C ILE A 655 16.13 -10.40 0.16
N TYR A 656 16.68 -9.77 -0.88
CA TYR A 656 18.06 -9.33 -0.90
C TYR A 656 18.14 -7.93 -0.29
N ALA A 657 18.81 -7.79 0.86
CA ALA A 657 18.79 -6.55 1.64
C ALA A 657 20.16 -5.84 1.65
N GLY A 658 20.15 -4.53 1.43
CA GLY A 658 21.35 -3.69 1.42
C GLY A 658 21.10 -2.26 1.91
N SER A 659 21.82 -1.82 2.93
CA SER A 659 21.83 -0.39 3.32
C SER A 659 22.84 0.34 2.44
N HIS A 660 22.48 1.54 1.97
CA HIS A 660 23.33 2.44 1.18
C HIS A 660 23.21 3.89 1.67
N GLY A 661 23.02 4.09 2.97
CA GLY A 661 23.04 5.43 3.58
C GLY A 661 24.46 5.99 3.71
N ARG A 662 24.60 7.32 3.69
CA ARG A 662 25.86 8.02 3.95
C ARG A 662 25.66 9.13 4.99
N GLY A 663 26.28 8.97 6.15
CA GLY A 663 26.20 9.96 7.23
C GLY A 663 26.65 11.36 6.81
N GLY A 664 25.87 12.36 7.16
CA GLY A 664 26.17 13.77 6.90
C GLY A 664 26.07 14.21 5.43
N ALA A 665 25.75 13.31 4.50
CA ALA A 665 25.67 13.65 3.08
C ALA A 665 24.35 14.33 2.71
N GLY A 666 24.41 15.38 1.90
CA GLY A 666 23.22 15.92 1.23
C GLY A 666 22.99 15.28 -0.13
N PHE A 667 21.97 15.73 -0.86
CA PHE A 667 21.80 15.33 -2.27
C PHE A 667 23.06 15.64 -3.08
N THR A 668 23.52 16.88 -3.01
CA THR A 668 24.71 17.34 -3.72
C THR A 668 25.75 17.90 -2.74
N ALA A 669 27.03 17.78 -3.11
CA ALA A 669 28.14 18.37 -2.37
C ALA A 669 29.37 18.50 -3.27
N THR A 670 30.29 19.41 -2.94
CA THR A 670 31.58 19.52 -3.63
C THR A 670 32.53 18.39 -3.30
N ASP A 671 32.52 17.91 -2.05
CA ASP A 671 33.22 16.70 -1.64
C ASP A 671 32.34 15.47 -1.96
N PRO A 672 32.82 14.52 -2.80
CA PRO A 672 32.10 13.30 -3.14
C PRO A 672 31.62 12.48 -1.92
N ASN A 673 32.29 12.58 -0.78
CA ASN A 673 31.97 11.84 0.44
C ASN A 673 30.72 12.36 1.17
N PHE A 674 30.26 13.56 0.81
CA PHE A 674 29.10 14.23 1.40
C PHE A 674 27.95 14.43 0.40
N ALA A 675 27.98 13.73 -0.74
CA ALA A 675 26.89 13.69 -1.71
C ALA A 675 26.31 12.27 -1.82
N ILE A 676 24.99 12.16 -1.94
CA ILE A 676 24.31 10.89 -2.31
C ILE A 676 23.85 10.85 -3.77
N TRP A 677 23.70 12.00 -4.42
CA TRP A 677 23.23 12.12 -5.81
C TRP A 677 24.36 12.51 -6.76
N LYS A 678 24.87 13.74 -6.64
CA LYS A 678 25.84 14.33 -7.58
C LYS A 678 26.92 15.13 -6.88
N VAL A 679 28.14 15.03 -7.41
CA VAL A 679 29.29 15.84 -6.99
C VAL A 679 29.25 17.18 -7.73
N LEU A 680 29.40 18.29 -7.01
CA LEU A 680 29.47 19.63 -7.58
C LEU A 680 30.92 20.07 -7.79
N PRO A 681 31.21 20.88 -8.82
CA PRO A 681 30.31 21.31 -9.90
C PRO A 681 30.23 20.32 -11.06
N SER A 682 30.96 19.19 -11.01
CA SER A 682 31.12 18.28 -12.15
C SER A 682 29.81 17.63 -12.61
N GLY A 683 28.80 17.54 -11.73
CA GLY A 683 27.57 16.81 -11.97
C GLY A 683 27.76 15.29 -12.00
N ALA A 684 28.97 14.80 -11.68
CA ALA A 684 29.29 13.38 -11.71
C ALA A 684 28.47 12.62 -10.64
N PRO A 685 28.08 11.36 -10.90
CA PRO A 685 27.40 10.53 -9.90
C PRO A 685 28.21 10.44 -8.61
N ALA A 686 27.55 10.59 -7.47
CA ALA A 686 28.22 10.42 -6.18
C ALA A 686 28.70 8.97 -6.01
N PRO A 687 29.82 8.72 -5.29
CA PRO A 687 30.32 7.37 -5.04
C PRO A 687 29.24 6.44 -4.44
N GLN A 688 28.39 6.98 -3.55
CA GLN A 688 27.33 6.20 -2.93
C GLN A 688 26.30 5.66 -3.94
N ARG A 689 25.96 6.46 -4.95
CA ARG A 689 25.08 6.07 -6.06
C ARG A 689 25.75 4.99 -6.92
N ILE A 690 27.02 5.16 -7.29
CA ILE A 690 27.75 4.17 -8.10
C ILE A 690 27.77 2.80 -7.43
N ARG A 691 28.15 2.75 -6.15
CA ARG A 691 28.24 1.49 -5.41
C ARG A 691 26.88 0.83 -5.16
N MET A 692 25.79 1.59 -5.08
CA MET A 692 24.44 1.03 -5.05
C MET A 692 24.13 0.30 -6.37
N ILE A 693 24.51 0.86 -7.52
CA ILE A 693 24.39 0.19 -8.83
C ILE A 693 25.25 -1.07 -8.87
N GLU A 694 26.49 -1.02 -8.39
CA GLU A 694 27.39 -2.19 -8.30
C GLU A 694 26.78 -3.30 -7.46
N TRP A 695 26.19 -2.96 -6.31
CA TRP A 695 25.54 -3.93 -5.43
C TRP A 695 24.29 -4.54 -6.08
N VAL A 696 23.41 -3.74 -6.70
CA VAL A 696 22.25 -4.27 -7.43
C VAL A 696 22.70 -5.15 -8.60
N THR A 697 23.77 -4.76 -9.31
CA THR A 697 24.37 -5.59 -10.37
C THR A 697 24.84 -6.93 -9.81
N ALA A 698 25.46 -6.93 -8.63
CA ALA A 698 25.86 -8.16 -7.95
C ALA A 698 24.65 -9.01 -7.54
N VAL A 699 23.55 -8.42 -7.06
CA VAL A 699 22.29 -9.15 -6.82
C VAL A 699 21.80 -9.80 -8.11
N MET A 700 21.68 -9.05 -9.20
CA MET A 700 21.22 -9.58 -10.48
C MET A 700 22.12 -10.70 -11.03
N THR A 701 23.40 -10.71 -10.67
CA THR A 701 24.40 -11.68 -11.15
C THR A 701 24.47 -12.93 -10.27
N HIS A 702 24.41 -12.77 -8.94
CA HIS A 702 24.74 -13.83 -7.98
C HIS A 702 23.55 -14.28 -7.12
N ALA A 703 22.36 -13.68 -7.28
CA ALA A 703 21.15 -14.12 -6.60
C ALA A 703 20.78 -15.57 -6.98
N ALA A 704 20.59 -16.41 -5.96
CA ALA A 704 20.09 -17.77 -6.14
C ALA A 704 18.68 -17.84 -6.77
N VAL A 705 17.84 -16.81 -6.56
CA VAL A 705 16.55 -16.66 -7.24
C VAL A 705 16.43 -15.23 -7.76
N PRO A 706 16.07 -15.03 -9.05
CA PRO A 706 15.93 -13.69 -9.61
C PRO A 706 14.88 -12.84 -8.86
N PRO A 707 15.20 -11.58 -8.54
CA PRO A 707 14.24 -10.65 -7.96
C PRO A 707 13.17 -10.22 -8.97
N THR A 708 12.05 -9.74 -8.43
CA THR A 708 10.83 -9.35 -9.16
C THR A 708 10.44 -7.89 -8.95
N GLU A 709 11.05 -7.23 -7.96
CA GLU A 709 10.84 -5.81 -7.66
C GLU A 709 12.03 -5.25 -6.87
N ILE A 710 12.15 -3.91 -6.87
CA ILE A 710 13.09 -3.16 -6.06
C ILE A 710 12.29 -2.24 -5.13
N VAL A 711 12.54 -2.35 -3.84
CA VAL A 711 11.92 -1.55 -2.78
C VAL A 711 13.00 -0.67 -2.16
N ILE A 712 12.79 0.64 -2.20
CA ILE A 712 13.72 1.63 -1.72
C ILE A 712 13.08 2.37 -0.54
N ALA A 713 13.57 2.13 0.67
CA ALA A 713 13.28 2.99 1.81
C ALA A 713 14.22 4.20 1.80
N PHE A 714 13.65 5.40 1.79
CA PHE A 714 14.38 6.65 1.68
C PHE A 714 14.27 7.45 2.98
N THR A 715 15.40 7.60 3.67
CA THR A 715 15.52 8.30 4.96
C THR A 715 16.55 9.43 4.86
N HIS A 716 16.08 10.66 4.66
CA HIS A 716 16.95 11.82 4.38
C HIS A 716 16.33 13.14 4.86
N GLY A 717 17.15 14.18 4.95
CA GLY A 717 16.72 15.56 5.16
C GLY A 717 17.50 16.30 6.25
N GLU A 718 18.26 15.60 7.08
CA GLU A 718 18.98 16.18 8.22
C GLU A 718 20.06 17.17 7.75
N THR A 719 20.93 16.82 6.79
CA THR A 719 21.92 17.76 6.23
C THR A 719 21.27 18.92 5.47
N ASN A 720 20.22 18.66 4.69
CA ASN A 720 19.52 19.65 3.88
C ASN A 720 18.35 20.34 4.61
N ARG A 721 18.32 20.27 5.95
CA ARG A 721 17.20 20.78 6.78
C ARG A 721 16.89 22.26 6.58
N ARG A 722 17.85 23.01 6.04
CA ARG A 722 17.77 24.46 5.76
C ARG A 722 17.64 24.79 4.27
N ASP A 723 17.67 23.80 3.40
CA ASP A 723 17.54 24.06 1.98
C ASP A 723 16.15 24.63 1.71
N PRO A 724 16.05 25.59 0.78
CA PRO A 724 14.76 26.07 0.33
C PRO A 724 13.90 24.89 -0.11
N TRP A 725 12.63 24.89 0.29
CA TRP A 725 11.67 23.85 -0.09
C TRP A 725 11.77 23.46 -1.56
N ALA A 726 11.75 24.46 -2.44
CA ALA A 726 11.76 24.26 -3.88
C ALA A 726 13.02 23.52 -4.36
N THR A 727 14.18 23.87 -3.81
CA THR A 727 15.46 23.23 -4.11
C THR A 727 15.46 21.77 -3.67
N TYR A 728 15.08 21.48 -2.41
CA TYR A 728 15.05 20.11 -1.93
C TYR A 728 14.07 19.24 -2.73
N THR A 729 12.91 19.78 -3.08
CA THR A 729 11.90 19.08 -3.90
C THR A 729 12.46 18.76 -5.30
N ALA A 730 13.07 19.74 -5.96
CA ALA A 730 13.65 19.57 -7.29
C ALA A 730 14.81 18.56 -7.29
N ASP A 731 15.74 18.68 -6.33
CA ASP A 731 16.86 17.77 -6.19
C ASP A 731 16.40 16.34 -5.87
N GLY A 732 15.40 16.20 -5.01
CA GLY A 732 14.79 14.90 -4.70
C GLY A 732 14.13 14.24 -5.91
N LEU A 733 13.39 14.99 -6.73
CA LEU A 733 12.79 14.48 -7.97
C LEU A 733 13.86 14.06 -8.96
N GLY A 734 14.89 14.90 -9.14
CA GLY A 734 16.02 14.58 -9.99
C GLY A 734 16.77 13.34 -9.52
N TYR A 735 16.95 13.19 -8.21
CA TYR A 735 17.57 12.01 -7.60
C TYR A 735 16.75 10.73 -7.84
N MET A 736 15.43 10.75 -7.61
CA MET A 736 14.57 9.59 -7.86
C MET A 736 14.59 9.17 -9.33
N ALA A 737 14.47 10.11 -10.26
CA ALA A 737 14.50 9.84 -11.69
C ALA A 737 15.85 9.25 -12.13
N ASP A 738 16.95 9.82 -11.65
CA ASP A 738 18.30 9.34 -11.94
C ASP A 738 18.57 7.93 -11.38
N ILE A 739 18.09 7.63 -10.17
CA ILE A 739 18.21 6.29 -9.56
C ILE A 739 17.39 5.26 -10.35
N GLU A 740 16.14 5.58 -10.71
CA GLU A 740 15.33 4.67 -11.53
C GLU A 740 15.92 4.47 -12.92
N ALA A 741 16.50 5.51 -13.53
CA ALA A 741 17.21 5.41 -14.79
C ALA A 741 18.44 4.48 -14.69
N ASP A 742 19.22 4.59 -13.62
CA ASP A 742 20.37 3.70 -13.39
C ASP A 742 19.95 2.26 -13.14
N LEU A 743 18.78 2.03 -12.54
CA LEU A 743 18.26 0.69 -12.24
C LEU A 743 17.45 0.09 -13.40
N ALA A 744 17.25 0.84 -14.49
CA ALA A 744 16.43 0.40 -15.63
C ALA A 744 16.97 -0.88 -16.30
N PHE A 745 18.29 -1.15 -16.24
CA PHE A 745 18.88 -2.38 -16.78
C PHE A 745 18.32 -3.65 -16.14
N THR A 746 17.76 -3.56 -14.93
CA THR A 746 17.16 -4.69 -14.23
C THR A 746 15.80 -5.08 -14.82
N GLY A 747 15.10 -4.13 -15.47
CA GLY A 747 13.71 -4.30 -15.91
C GLY A 747 12.68 -4.42 -14.77
N LEU A 748 13.09 -4.20 -13.52
CA LEU A 748 12.24 -4.39 -12.34
C LEU A 748 11.49 -3.11 -11.97
N PRO A 749 10.24 -3.21 -11.47
CA PRO A 749 9.54 -2.06 -10.91
C PRO A 749 10.22 -1.58 -9.62
N VAL A 750 10.33 -0.26 -9.48
CA VAL A 750 10.85 0.40 -8.26
C VAL A 750 9.70 0.95 -7.43
N VAL A 751 9.76 0.75 -6.11
CA VAL A 751 8.81 1.30 -5.13
C VAL A 751 9.58 2.09 -4.08
N TRP A 752 9.23 3.35 -3.89
CA TRP A 752 9.83 4.23 -2.89
C TRP A 752 8.96 4.28 -1.63
N LEU A 753 9.54 3.94 -0.48
CA LEU A 753 8.99 4.15 0.85
C LEU A 753 9.68 5.39 1.44
N VAL A 754 8.97 6.50 1.57
CA VAL A 754 9.58 7.78 1.96
C VAL A 754 9.14 8.15 3.36
N ASP A 755 10.10 8.29 4.27
CA ASP A 755 9.86 8.82 5.61
C ASP A 755 10.09 10.34 5.69
N ILE A 756 9.64 10.94 6.79
CA ILE A 756 9.84 12.37 7.06
C ILE A 756 10.68 12.54 8.33
N PRO A 757 11.76 13.36 8.29
CA PRO A 757 12.61 13.59 9.44
C PRO A 757 11.83 14.22 10.59
N GLY A 758 12.14 13.80 11.81
CA GLY A 758 11.51 14.32 13.02
C GLY A 758 11.99 15.73 13.37
N GLY A 759 13.30 15.98 13.33
CA GLY A 759 13.95 17.18 13.86
C GLY A 759 15.04 16.80 14.86
N THR A 760 15.45 17.73 15.72
CA THR A 760 16.39 17.49 16.82
C THR A 760 15.74 17.67 18.19
N THR A 761 16.41 17.23 19.26
CA THR A 761 15.94 17.44 20.65
C THR A 761 16.14 18.88 21.13
N ALA A 762 15.66 19.18 22.34
CA ALA A 762 15.78 20.49 22.98
C ALA A 762 17.23 20.98 23.19
N MET A 763 18.21 20.08 23.19
CA MET A 763 19.64 20.41 23.35
C MET A 763 20.30 20.94 22.07
N SER A 764 19.61 20.83 20.93
CA SER A 764 20.09 21.30 19.64
C SER A 764 19.38 22.59 19.24
N ALA A 765 20.14 23.59 18.81
CA ALA A 765 19.59 24.86 18.34
C ALA A 765 18.70 24.75 17.08
N PHE A 766 18.66 23.57 16.43
CA PHE A 766 17.95 23.37 15.17
C PHE A 766 16.48 22.94 15.31
N GLY A 767 16.01 22.55 16.51
CA GLY A 767 14.61 22.19 16.76
C GLY A 767 13.96 21.29 15.71
N SER A 768 12.68 21.56 15.41
CA SER A 768 11.85 20.78 14.48
C SER A 768 11.28 21.61 13.31
N ASP A 769 11.65 22.89 13.21
CA ASP A 769 11.21 23.87 12.18
C ASP A 769 11.93 23.68 10.83
N TRP A 770 11.98 22.45 10.33
CA TRP A 770 12.75 22.13 9.12
C TRP A 770 11.87 22.17 7.87
N GLN A 771 12.20 23.04 6.92
CA GLN A 771 11.44 23.19 5.66
C GLN A 771 11.37 21.90 4.84
N VAL A 772 12.41 21.06 4.97
CA VAL A 772 12.49 19.76 4.29
C VAL A 772 11.31 18.84 4.59
N LYS A 773 10.67 18.96 5.76
CA LYS A 773 9.53 18.12 6.15
C LYS A 773 8.37 18.29 5.18
N TYR A 774 8.12 19.50 4.73
CA TYR A 774 7.08 19.75 3.74
C TYR A 774 7.56 19.52 2.32
N ALA A 775 8.82 19.85 2.03
CA ALA A 775 9.44 19.58 0.74
C ALA A 775 9.33 18.09 0.39
N LEU A 776 9.47 17.19 1.37
CA LEU A 776 9.26 15.76 1.18
C LEU A 776 7.81 15.40 0.82
N ARG A 777 6.81 16.09 1.39
CA ARG A 777 5.40 15.85 1.02
C ARG A 777 5.14 16.27 -0.42
N GLU A 778 5.67 17.42 -0.81
CA GLU A 778 5.57 17.90 -2.19
C GLU A 778 6.36 17.04 -3.16
N LEU A 779 7.57 16.59 -2.77
CA LEU A 779 8.36 15.62 -3.51
C LEU A 779 7.53 14.36 -3.78
N MET A 780 6.93 13.75 -2.75
CA MET A 780 6.10 12.56 -2.93
C MET A 780 4.90 12.81 -3.86
N ARG A 781 4.26 13.98 -3.76
CA ARG A 781 3.13 14.36 -4.63
C ARG A 781 3.58 14.50 -6.09
N GLN A 782 4.65 15.25 -6.33
CA GLN A 782 5.20 15.49 -7.67
C GLN A 782 5.77 14.21 -8.28
N ALA A 783 6.41 13.36 -7.47
CA ALA A 783 6.97 12.10 -7.93
C ALA A 783 5.87 11.14 -8.41
N ARG A 784 4.73 11.07 -7.71
CA ARG A 784 3.56 10.30 -8.16
C ARG A 784 2.99 10.85 -9.47
N LEU A 785 2.93 12.17 -9.63
CA LEU A 785 2.50 12.80 -10.90
C LEU A 785 3.48 12.51 -12.04
N ALA A 786 4.77 12.38 -11.75
CA ALA A 786 5.80 11.98 -12.70
C ALA A 786 5.81 10.46 -12.99
N GLY A 787 4.93 9.67 -12.34
CA GLY A 787 4.79 8.23 -12.58
C GLY A 787 5.59 7.33 -11.64
N HIS A 788 6.35 7.90 -10.69
CA HIS A 788 7.06 7.12 -9.68
C HIS A 788 6.08 6.46 -8.70
N LYS A 789 6.38 5.23 -8.27
CA LYS A 789 5.60 4.54 -7.23
C LYS A 789 6.12 4.95 -5.85
N VAL A 790 5.39 5.83 -5.18
CA VAL A 790 5.82 6.40 -3.89
C VAL A 790 4.77 6.17 -2.80
N VAL A 791 5.21 5.64 -1.66
CA VAL A 791 4.41 5.41 -0.45
C VAL A 791 4.90 6.34 0.65
N ASP A 792 3.97 7.05 1.28
CA ASP A 792 4.26 7.95 2.40
C ASP A 792 4.29 7.15 3.70
N VAL A 793 5.49 6.83 4.18
CA VAL A 793 5.65 6.03 5.41
C VAL A 793 5.10 6.82 6.59
N GLY A 794 5.52 8.08 6.71
CA GLY A 794 5.12 9.01 7.76
C GLY A 794 6.30 9.62 8.53
N PRO A 795 6.01 10.42 9.57
CA PRO A 795 7.02 11.19 10.29
C PRO A 795 7.69 10.43 11.45
N ARG A 796 8.97 10.73 11.68
CA ARG A 796 9.82 10.08 12.69
C ARG A 796 9.82 10.74 14.08
N TYR A 797 9.07 11.82 14.31
CA TYR A 797 9.17 12.59 15.56
C TYR A 797 8.75 11.82 16.83
N HIS A 798 7.96 10.77 16.66
CA HIS A 798 7.47 9.90 17.74
C HIS A 798 8.51 8.84 18.15
N LEU A 799 9.68 8.85 17.52
CA LEU A 799 10.76 7.92 17.79
C LEU A 799 11.85 8.61 18.61
N PRO A 800 12.24 8.08 19.78
CA PRO A 800 13.26 8.71 20.62
C PRO A 800 14.66 8.67 20.00
N MET A 801 15.45 9.69 20.32
CA MET A 801 16.87 9.84 19.95
C MET A 801 17.78 8.94 20.75
N GLY A 802 18.87 8.50 20.12
CA GLY A 802 19.82 7.55 20.68
C GLY A 802 20.92 8.18 21.53
N THR A 803 21.70 7.33 22.16
CA THR A 803 22.99 7.69 22.75
C THR A 803 24.06 7.09 21.83
N ALA A 804 25.02 7.88 21.38
CA ALA A 804 26.13 7.39 20.56
C ALA A 804 27.01 6.42 21.35
N ARG A 805 27.64 5.47 20.65
CA ARG A 805 28.60 4.53 21.25
C ARG A 805 29.68 5.28 22.03
N GLY A 806 29.75 5.07 23.35
CA GLY A 806 30.61 5.84 24.27
C GLY A 806 29.85 6.79 25.20
N GLY A 807 28.53 6.63 25.34
CA GLY A 807 27.69 7.29 26.34
C GLY A 807 27.25 8.72 26.01
N THR A 808 27.68 9.28 24.87
CA THR A 808 27.35 10.66 24.52
C THR A 808 25.94 10.74 23.94
N GLN A 809 25.08 11.57 24.53
CA GLN A 809 23.73 11.77 24.01
C GLN A 809 23.76 12.36 22.60
N ASP A 810 23.04 11.72 21.67
CA ASP A 810 22.90 12.22 20.31
C ASP A 810 21.58 13.00 20.16
N HIS A 811 21.60 14.12 19.45
CA HIS A 811 20.43 15.01 19.36
C HIS A 811 19.74 14.99 17.99
N ILE A 812 20.22 14.18 17.04
CA ILE A 812 19.72 14.12 15.66
C ILE A 812 19.47 12.69 15.17
N HIS A 813 20.16 11.71 15.73
CA HIS A 813 20.00 10.31 15.35
C HIS A 813 19.01 9.58 16.26
N THR A 814 18.06 8.88 15.64
CA THR A 814 17.12 8.03 16.36
C THR A 814 17.86 6.86 17.02
N SER A 815 17.37 6.42 18.19
CA SER A 815 17.95 5.28 18.91
C SER A 815 17.97 4.02 18.04
N TYR A 816 18.79 3.05 18.40
CA TYR A 816 18.87 1.81 17.65
C TYR A 816 17.50 1.10 17.58
N LEU A 817 16.81 0.96 18.71
CA LEU A 817 15.44 0.42 18.77
C LEU A 817 14.47 1.26 17.91
N SER A 818 14.60 2.59 17.94
CA SER A 818 13.78 3.50 17.13
C SER A 818 13.96 3.29 15.64
N GLN A 819 15.19 3.00 15.18
CA GLN A 819 15.45 2.70 13.78
C GLN A 819 14.76 1.39 13.38
N VAL A 820 14.81 0.34 14.20
CA VAL A 820 14.05 -0.90 13.94
C VAL A 820 12.55 -0.62 13.85
N ARG A 821 11.99 0.17 14.78
CA ARG A 821 10.57 0.55 14.76
C ARG A 821 10.16 1.32 13.50
N LEU A 822 11.04 2.20 13.01
CA LEU A 822 10.84 2.87 11.71
C LEU A 822 10.75 1.84 10.57
N ARG A 823 11.63 0.83 10.57
CA ARG A 823 11.63 -0.21 9.53
C ARG A 823 10.43 -1.16 9.63
N GLU A 824 9.88 -1.35 10.83
CA GLU A 824 8.58 -2.02 11.00
C GLU A 824 7.44 -1.19 10.39
N MET A 825 7.49 0.13 10.53
CA MET A 825 6.53 1.06 9.90
C MET A 825 6.64 1.03 8.37
N ASP A 826 7.87 1.05 7.83
CA ASP A 826 8.15 0.84 6.41
C ASP A 826 7.56 -0.50 5.92
N ALA A 827 7.73 -1.58 6.68
CA ALA A 827 7.23 -2.91 6.35
C ALA A 827 5.69 -2.99 6.32
N PHE A 828 4.99 -2.31 7.24
CA PHE A 828 3.53 -2.19 7.17
C PHE A 828 3.08 -1.40 5.93
N ALA A 829 3.78 -0.31 5.61
CA ALA A 829 3.50 0.50 4.42
C ALA A 829 3.70 -0.32 3.13
N TYR A 830 4.80 -1.08 3.05
CA TYR A 830 5.09 -1.98 1.93
C TYR A 830 4.08 -3.12 1.83
N ARG A 831 3.69 -3.76 2.94
CA ARG A 831 2.63 -4.78 2.95
C ARG A 831 1.33 -4.25 2.37
N ASN A 832 0.92 -3.03 2.75
CA ASN A 832 -0.28 -2.40 2.19
C ASN A 832 -0.13 -2.16 0.69
N HIS A 833 1.00 -1.64 0.24
CA HIS A 833 1.30 -1.48 -1.19
C HIS A 833 1.17 -2.81 -1.95
N VAL A 834 1.78 -3.87 -1.43
CA VAL A 834 1.73 -5.25 -1.95
C VAL A 834 0.32 -5.78 -2.07
N ALA A 835 -0.56 -5.43 -1.12
CA ALA A 835 -1.96 -5.79 -1.07
C ALA A 835 -2.87 -4.87 -1.90
N GLY A 836 -2.34 -3.81 -2.52
CA GLY A 836 -3.14 -2.79 -3.21
C GLY A 836 -3.97 -1.91 -2.28
N LEU A 837 -3.60 -1.85 -1.00
CA LEU A 837 -4.24 -1.02 0.03
C LEU A 837 -3.52 0.31 0.18
N PRO A 838 -4.23 1.42 0.48
CA PRO A 838 -3.59 2.69 0.71
C PRO A 838 -2.80 2.67 2.02
N TRP A 839 -1.72 3.45 2.05
CA TRP A 839 -0.99 3.81 3.25
C TRP A 839 -0.55 5.26 3.13
N TRP A 840 -0.97 6.08 4.10
CA TRP A 840 -0.50 7.43 4.34
C TRP A 840 -0.88 7.83 5.77
N CYS A 841 -0.22 8.89 6.26
CA CYS A 841 -0.35 9.39 7.62
C CYS A 841 -1.19 10.67 7.65
N ALA A 842 -1.92 10.90 8.75
CA ALA A 842 -2.88 12.01 8.88
C ALA A 842 -2.23 13.40 8.66
N PHE A 843 -2.96 14.37 8.11
CA PHE A 843 -2.44 15.71 7.86
C PHE A 843 -3.52 16.80 7.81
N PRO A 844 -3.19 18.10 7.91
CA PRO A 844 -4.19 19.17 7.85
C PRO A 844 -5.02 19.12 6.58
N LYS A 845 -6.34 19.17 6.71
CA LYS A 845 -7.25 19.27 5.58
C LYS A 845 -7.25 20.71 5.08
N GLY A 846 -6.61 20.94 3.93
CA GLY A 846 -6.45 22.26 3.31
C GLY A 846 -5.22 23.02 3.79
N GLU A 847 -5.08 24.27 3.34
CA GLU A 847 -3.87 25.07 3.57
C GLU A 847 -3.93 25.96 4.82
N ARG A 848 -5.05 25.96 5.57
CA ARG A 848 -5.30 26.89 6.70
C ARG A 848 -6.11 26.22 7.81
N ALA A 849 -5.94 26.70 9.04
CA ALA A 849 -6.84 26.41 10.16
C ALA A 849 -7.90 27.51 10.30
N ALA A 850 -9.09 27.18 10.79
CA ALA A 850 -10.18 28.15 10.94
C ALA A 850 -10.13 28.84 12.32
N GLY A 851 -10.00 30.16 12.34
CA GLY A 851 -10.09 30.98 13.55
C GLY A 851 -11.55 31.35 13.87
N LEU A 852 -11.96 31.14 15.12
CA LEU A 852 -13.29 31.51 15.60
C LEU A 852 -13.18 32.18 16.98
N GLY A 853 -12.92 33.49 16.99
CA GLY A 853 -12.61 34.22 18.22
C GLY A 853 -11.34 33.67 18.86
N ASN A 854 -11.41 33.22 20.11
CA ASN A 854 -10.29 32.62 20.82
C ASN A 854 -10.14 31.10 20.58
N LYS A 855 -10.75 30.55 19.54
CA LYS A 855 -10.63 29.14 19.15
C LYS A 855 -9.99 29.00 17.78
N VAL A 856 -9.26 27.91 17.59
CA VAL A 856 -8.71 27.49 16.29
C VAL A 856 -9.17 26.06 16.03
N ILE A 857 -9.82 25.84 14.88
CA ILE A 857 -10.31 24.53 14.46
C ILE A 857 -9.43 24.02 13.34
N LEU A 858 -8.86 22.84 13.55
CA LEU A 858 -8.04 22.11 12.60
C LEU A 858 -8.79 20.87 12.13
N ALA A 859 -9.25 20.91 10.88
CA ALA A 859 -9.70 19.71 10.19
C ALA A 859 -8.50 18.88 9.72
N VAL A 860 -8.62 17.57 9.77
CA VAL A 860 -7.57 16.61 9.42
C VAL A 860 -8.08 15.66 8.33
N GLU A 861 -7.20 15.37 7.37
CA GLU A 861 -7.37 14.32 6.40
C GLU A 861 -6.62 13.07 6.92
N SER A 862 -7.29 11.92 6.99
CA SER A 862 -6.73 10.66 7.50
C SER A 862 -7.52 9.43 7.01
N LEU A 863 -6.86 8.26 6.89
CA LEU A 863 -7.52 7.02 6.46
C LEU A 863 -8.52 6.51 7.49
N THR A 864 -8.14 6.54 8.77
CA THR A 864 -8.99 6.22 9.91
C THR A 864 -9.15 7.45 10.82
N PRO A 865 -10.12 7.49 11.75
CA PRO A 865 -10.23 8.58 12.72
C PRO A 865 -8.89 8.85 13.41
N ILE A 866 -8.67 10.08 13.87
CA ILE A 866 -7.50 10.45 14.66
C ILE A 866 -7.76 10.27 16.15
N MET A 867 -6.70 10.28 16.94
CA MET A 867 -6.76 10.40 18.38
C MET A 867 -5.58 11.18 18.96
N ILE A 868 -5.81 11.81 20.11
CA ILE A 868 -4.75 12.33 20.98
C ILE A 868 -4.25 11.16 21.84
N ASP A 869 -3.15 10.54 21.45
CA ASP A 869 -2.50 9.46 22.19
C ASP A 869 -1.45 10.01 23.17
N ARG A 870 -1.83 10.05 24.45
CA ARG A 870 -1.01 10.59 25.54
C ARG A 870 0.19 9.72 25.91
N ASP A 871 0.25 8.49 25.40
CA ASP A 871 1.30 7.53 25.70
C ASP A 871 2.30 7.38 24.53
N MET A 872 2.01 7.99 23.36
CA MET A 872 2.85 7.90 22.17
C MET A 872 4.21 8.61 22.34
N VAL A 873 4.22 9.75 23.03
CA VAL A 873 5.40 10.58 23.32
C VAL A 873 5.28 11.14 24.74
N PRO A 874 6.36 11.63 25.37
CA PRO A 874 6.30 12.26 26.68
C PRO A 874 5.24 13.36 26.71
N ARG A 875 4.50 13.45 27.82
CA ARG A 875 3.34 14.33 27.94
C ARG A 875 3.71 15.81 27.73
N ASP A 876 3.39 16.32 26.55
CA ASP A 876 3.33 17.75 26.24
C ASP A 876 1.92 18.29 26.56
N PRO A 877 1.77 19.36 27.36
CA PRO A 877 0.46 19.97 27.65
C PRO A 877 -0.29 20.44 26.40
N HIS A 878 0.41 20.71 25.29
CA HIS A 878 -0.20 21.10 24.02
C HIS A 878 -0.11 20.03 22.95
N PHE A 879 0.29 18.79 23.30
CA PHE A 879 0.31 17.63 22.40
C PHE A 879 1.09 17.82 21.09
N GLY A 880 2.10 18.70 21.08
CA GLY A 880 2.91 19.06 19.91
C GLY A 880 2.49 20.35 19.19
N PHE A 881 1.42 21.01 19.63
CA PHE A 881 0.96 22.27 19.05
C PHE A 881 1.71 23.49 19.59
N SER A 882 1.98 24.45 18.72
CA SER A 882 2.45 25.79 19.07
C SER A 882 1.84 26.85 18.16
N LEU A 883 1.96 28.11 18.57
CA LEU A 883 1.64 29.27 17.74
C LEU A 883 2.92 30.02 17.42
N SER A 884 3.05 30.49 16.18
CA SER A 884 4.05 31.49 15.79
C SER A 884 3.39 32.79 15.37
N ASN A 885 4.16 33.88 15.44
CA ASN A 885 3.74 35.24 15.11
C ASN A 885 2.52 35.74 15.91
N ASP A 886 2.36 35.29 17.16
CA ASP A 886 1.27 35.72 18.04
C ASP A 886 1.70 35.83 19.51
N SER A 887 1.01 36.69 20.25
CA SER A 887 1.06 36.80 21.72
C SER A 887 0.02 35.93 22.42
N ALA A 888 -1.04 35.49 21.72
CA ALA A 888 -1.99 34.52 22.23
C ALA A 888 -1.28 33.18 22.52
N THR A 889 -1.68 32.52 23.59
CA THR A 889 -1.11 31.24 24.04
C THR A 889 -2.18 30.16 24.01
N ILE A 890 -1.79 28.93 23.67
CA ILE A 890 -2.69 27.77 23.75
C ILE A 890 -3.01 27.51 25.22
N THR A 891 -4.30 27.41 25.55
CA THR A 891 -4.81 27.10 26.90
C THR A 891 -5.46 25.72 26.98
N GLY A 892 -5.81 25.14 25.84
CA GLY A 892 -6.36 23.78 25.78
C GLY A 892 -6.37 23.23 24.36
N VAL A 893 -6.33 21.90 24.25
CA VAL A 893 -6.42 21.17 22.99
C VAL A 893 -7.37 20.00 23.20
N GLU A 894 -8.39 19.93 22.34
CA GLU A 894 -9.46 18.93 22.42
C GLU A 894 -9.70 18.33 21.04
N GLN A 895 -9.96 17.02 20.99
CA GLN A 895 -10.47 16.37 19.79
C GLN A 895 -11.99 16.55 19.74
N THR A 896 -12.47 17.40 18.86
CA THR A 896 -13.90 17.76 18.75
C THR A 896 -14.66 16.91 17.73
N GLY A 897 -13.96 16.06 16.97
CA GLY A 897 -14.57 15.08 16.08
C GLY A 897 -13.59 13.99 15.64
N ASP A 898 -14.08 13.04 14.83
CA ASP A 898 -13.28 11.90 14.34
C ASP A 898 -12.01 12.33 13.59
N ARG A 899 -12.01 13.53 13.00
CA ARG A 899 -10.90 14.12 12.25
C ARG A 899 -10.77 15.62 12.47
N GLU A 900 -11.06 16.08 13.69
CA GLU A 900 -11.05 17.50 14.03
C GLU A 900 -10.42 17.73 15.41
N ILE A 901 -9.56 18.74 15.49
CA ILE A 901 -8.96 19.22 16.73
C ILE A 901 -9.33 20.69 16.90
N THR A 902 -9.81 21.04 18.09
CA THR A 902 -10.05 22.43 18.50
C THR A 902 -9.02 22.83 19.54
N LEU A 903 -8.33 23.94 19.29
CA LEU A 903 -7.45 24.60 20.24
C LEU A 903 -8.17 25.80 20.86
N SER A 904 -8.10 25.92 22.18
CA SER A 904 -8.51 27.11 22.92
C SER A 904 -7.28 27.99 23.16
N LEU A 905 -7.44 29.30 22.95
CA LEU A 905 -6.40 30.31 23.10
C LEU A 905 -6.74 31.29 24.23
N SER A 906 -5.72 31.95 24.79
CA SER A 906 -5.87 33.02 25.79
C SER A 906 -6.48 34.31 25.23
N GLY A 907 -6.50 34.46 23.90
CA GLY A 907 -7.12 35.57 23.17
C GLY A 907 -7.35 35.24 21.71
N THR A 908 -7.98 36.15 20.97
CA THR A 908 -8.16 36.02 19.52
C THR A 908 -6.81 36.08 18.81
N PRO A 909 -6.47 35.10 17.94
CA PRO A 909 -5.23 35.12 17.22
C PRO A 909 -5.21 36.26 16.21
N ASN A 910 -4.06 36.89 16.01
CA ASN A 910 -3.87 37.95 15.03
C ASN A 910 -3.78 37.41 13.60
N SER A 911 -3.88 38.29 12.61
CA SER A 911 -3.90 37.91 11.18
C SER A 911 -2.62 37.28 10.64
N SER A 912 -1.50 37.42 11.36
CA SER A 912 -0.20 36.82 11.01
C SER A 912 0.05 35.50 11.73
N ALA A 913 -0.83 35.11 12.67
CA ALA A 913 -0.70 33.91 13.48
C ALA A 913 -0.67 32.65 12.61
N ARG A 914 0.21 31.72 12.99
CA ARG A 914 0.32 30.42 12.35
C ARG A 914 0.16 29.34 13.40
N LEU A 915 -0.68 28.35 13.10
CA LEU A 915 -0.76 27.12 13.88
C LEU A 915 0.35 26.18 13.43
N GLN A 916 1.17 25.75 14.38
CA GLN A 916 2.27 24.81 14.17
C GLN A 916 1.99 23.49 14.88
N TYR A 917 2.44 22.39 14.28
CA TYR A 917 2.43 21.06 14.87
C TYR A 917 3.78 20.38 14.62
N VAL A 918 4.51 20.08 15.70
CA VAL A 918 5.87 19.51 15.65
C VAL A 918 6.78 20.30 14.69
N TYR A 919 6.68 21.63 14.77
CA TYR A 919 7.36 22.57 13.89
C TYR A 919 7.74 23.83 14.65
N ARG A 920 8.75 23.75 15.52
CA ARG A 920 9.30 24.92 16.23
C ARG A 920 10.73 24.72 16.70
N ARG A 921 11.36 25.82 17.09
CA ARG A 921 12.64 25.81 17.81
C ARG A 921 12.43 25.49 19.30
N PRO A 922 13.47 24.96 19.96
CA PRO A 922 13.40 24.76 21.40
C PRO A 922 13.38 26.09 22.14
N ASN A 923 12.63 26.12 23.23
CA ASN A 923 12.61 27.27 24.12
C ASN A 923 13.86 27.25 25.01
N ALA A 924 14.30 28.43 25.46
CA ALA A 924 15.39 28.52 26.42
C ALA A 924 15.02 27.74 27.70
N GLY A 925 15.89 26.82 28.13
CA GLY A 925 15.67 25.97 29.30
C GLY A 925 14.69 24.81 29.11
N GLU A 926 14.25 24.53 27.87
CA GLU A 926 13.42 23.35 27.58
C GLU A 926 14.18 22.05 27.91
N ILE A 927 13.52 21.14 28.62
CA ILE A 927 14.11 19.89 29.08
C ILE A 927 14.24 18.91 27.91
N ASP A 928 15.39 18.25 27.80
CA ASP A 928 15.57 17.17 26.82
C ASP A 928 14.81 15.91 27.25
N THR A 929 13.69 15.64 26.58
CA THR A 929 12.91 14.41 26.79
C THR A 929 13.43 13.22 25.98
N ARG A 930 14.51 13.42 25.21
CA ARG A 930 15.04 12.52 24.17
C ARG A 930 14.14 12.37 22.95
N TYR A 931 13.03 13.10 22.88
CA TYR A 931 12.22 13.22 21.68
C TYR A 931 12.55 14.54 20.96
N VAL A 932 12.09 14.63 19.72
CA VAL A 932 12.15 15.88 18.95
C VAL A 932 11.49 17.02 19.72
N THR A 933 12.01 18.24 19.59
CA THR A 933 11.37 19.45 20.10
C THR A 933 9.90 19.53 19.64
N ALA A 934 8.99 19.67 20.61
CA ALA A 934 7.55 19.65 20.37
C ALA A 934 7.03 18.35 19.73
N ALA A 935 7.62 17.19 20.06
CA ALA A 935 7.11 15.90 19.61
C ALA A 935 5.61 15.79 19.92
N GLY A 936 4.82 15.39 18.92
CA GLY A 936 3.37 15.46 18.99
C GLY A 936 2.71 14.14 19.37
N SER A 937 1.48 14.23 19.86
CA SER A 937 0.69 13.08 20.35
C SER A 937 -0.46 12.67 19.44
N ILE A 938 -0.53 13.20 18.21
CA ILE A 938 -1.64 12.97 17.29
C ILE A 938 -1.27 11.83 16.35
N ARG A 939 -2.16 10.84 16.27
CA ARG A 939 -2.05 9.72 15.32
C ARG A 939 -3.43 9.26 14.88
N GLU A 940 -3.46 8.42 13.87
CA GLU A 940 -4.65 7.65 13.54
C GLU A 940 -4.98 6.61 14.63
N VAL A 941 -6.25 6.23 14.75
CA VAL A 941 -6.78 5.14 15.61
C VAL A 941 -6.37 3.75 15.08
N TRP A 942 -5.49 3.71 14.08
CA TRP A 942 -4.83 2.51 13.61
C TRP A 942 -3.56 2.23 14.42
N GLN A 943 -3.35 0.95 14.74
CA GLN A 943 -2.14 0.46 15.39
C GLN A 943 -1.80 -0.94 14.86
N GLY A 944 -0.53 -1.16 14.55
CA GLY A 944 0.06 -2.47 14.31
C GLY A 944 0.96 -2.89 15.48
N THR A 945 1.28 -4.18 15.55
CA THR A 945 2.34 -4.69 16.44
C THR A 945 3.58 -4.95 15.60
N GLY A 946 4.70 -4.31 15.97
CA GLY A 946 6.00 -4.51 15.35
C GLY A 946 6.39 -5.99 15.39
N PRO A 947 6.66 -6.63 14.24
CA PRO A 947 7.00 -8.05 14.21
C PRO A 947 8.34 -8.34 14.91
N ILE A 948 9.30 -7.42 14.89
CA ILE A 948 10.63 -7.57 15.49
C ILE A 948 10.62 -7.06 16.93
N THR A 949 10.08 -5.87 17.19
CA THR A 949 10.17 -5.25 18.52
C THR A 949 9.05 -5.67 19.46
N GLY A 950 7.92 -6.15 18.91
CA GLY A 950 6.67 -6.36 19.66
C GLY A 950 6.00 -5.06 20.12
N LEU A 951 6.58 -3.90 19.80
CA LEU A 951 6.07 -2.61 20.21
C LEU A 951 5.01 -2.09 19.23
N PRO A 952 4.14 -1.17 19.66
CA PRO A 952 3.20 -0.53 18.77
C PRO A 952 3.87 0.21 17.61
N VAL A 953 3.32 0.00 16.41
CA VAL A 953 3.56 0.80 15.20
C VAL A 953 2.33 1.66 14.95
N TYR A 954 2.54 2.95 14.71
CA TYR A 954 1.49 3.95 14.55
C TYR A 954 1.49 4.57 13.15
N ARG A 955 0.44 5.35 12.86
CA ARG A 955 0.41 6.31 11.75
C ARG A 955 0.28 7.73 12.32
N PRO A 956 1.40 8.37 12.71
CA PRO A 956 1.40 9.68 13.35
C PRO A 956 1.05 10.80 12.37
N MET A 957 0.42 11.88 12.84
CA MET A 957 0.08 13.03 12.00
C MET A 957 1.32 13.76 11.48
N HIS A 958 1.34 14.22 10.25
CA HIS A 958 2.46 15.00 9.72
C HIS A 958 2.69 16.31 10.46
N SER A 959 3.96 16.70 10.63
CA SER A 959 4.32 18.05 11.07
C SER A 959 3.82 19.10 10.09
N PHE A 960 3.38 20.25 10.60
CA PHE A 960 2.91 21.35 9.75
C PHE A 960 3.01 22.74 10.40
N GLU A 961 2.79 23.76 9.57
CA GLU A 961 2.65 25.17 9.93
C GLU A 961 1.68 25.75 8.91
N VAL A 962 0.53 26.24 9.38
CA VAL A 962 -0.54 26.77 8.53
C VAL A 962 -1.04 28.10 9.09
N PRO A 963 -1.41 29.08 8.24
CA PRO A 963 -2.10 30.28 8.71
C PRO A 963 -3.44 29.95 9.36
N ILE A 964 -3.80 30.78 10.33
CA ILE A 964 -5.14 30.81 10.93
C ILE A 964 -5.95 31.87 10.17
N ALA A 965 -7.10 31.47 9.62
CA ALA A 965 -7.95 32.30 8.78
C ALA A 965 -9.18 32.82 9.53
#